data_AF-A0A1H7Z3W9-F1
#
_entry.id   AF-A0A1H7Z3W9-F1
#
_cell.length_a   1.000
_cell.length_b   1.000
_cell.length_c   1.000
_cell.angle_alpha   90.00
_cell.angle_beta   90.00
_cell.angle_gamma   90.00
#
_symmetry.space_group_name_H-M   'P 1'
#
loop_
_entity.id
_entity.type
_entity.pdbx_description
1 polymer ?
#
loop_
_entity_poly.entity_id
_entity_poly.type
_entity_poly.pdbx_seq_one_letter_code
_entity_poly.pdbx_strand_id
1 'polypeptide(L)'
;MSTLCARRPDAPLVRAPARAATAVLLAAALACAMGATGAAAQPGPVAAPAAGGAAAGASVRELNLTQLGIDYAVQLRGISGTIGIPFNVRADELVTAASFKLNYAYSPSLIPELSHLKVTVNDVLVATLPVNRADAGKPQTAEIPIDRRLITEFNRINVQLVGHYTRECEDPAHTSLWAHIDASSALKLTVAPLKLANDLAKLPLPFFDRRDVQRARIPFVFGTAAAGPVLEAAGVVSSWFGALADYRGATFPVSGGDLPTGHAVVFVTPESSIPGLALPAIQGPGLAVVDNPRDAAGKLLLVMGRTPADLRTAAAALTLNSQAFAGAAAAVTAFQEPPARKPYDAPRWVPSDRALQFGELTTAADLSVSGYNPDVVRVNLQLPPDLFTWRSRGIPLDLRYRYTPRVRPDQSTLNVNVNENFVGGLPLRSANPAGDRWWNPLAVKLMPDGTLAEHKEVILPPLAMGPRSQLRLHYYFEPVGGRCVPQLDNVRGAIDPTSTIDVSGFPHFIAMPELAAYANGGFPFSRMADLSETAVILPAQPDSADTETYLGLLGQIGRSTGYPALRVKVGTPSEAVQLADKDLLVIGNLQSQPLFTQWADKMPLKRNGAAPEIKLGSWIDNTIDFVIGARTREDLPGSMQIAITGDGRDAVLAGFESPLRGGRSVVAAITGPDSKEALLNTLMTPELLKRVQGSMTIMRDTQVNSVLGGDTYYVGRLPPIAWVQWNLSRSPLMLAGLVLVLALLGAAVSYAGLQLRARKRLSVGSAKTK
;
A
#
# COMPACT_ATOMS: atom_id res chain seq x y z
N MET A 1 43.63 -0.54 -52.29
CA MET A 1 43.90 0.87 -52.63
C MET A 1 44.44 1.51 -51.35
N SER A 2 45.72 1.30 -51.04
CA SER A 2 46.85 2.20 -51.39
C SER A 2 46.79 3.48 -50.55
N THR A 3 47.43 3.48 -49.37
CA THR A 3 48.72 4.13 -49.04
C THR A 3 48.62 5.65 -48.82
N LEU A 4 48.91 6.19 -47.62
CA LEU A 4 50.18 6.80 -47.14
C LEU A 4 49.77 8.13 -46.44
N CYS A 5 50.41 8.75 -45.45
CA CYS A 5 51.65 8.57 -44.70
C CYS A 5 51.59 9.47 -43.44
N ALA A 6 52.40 9.18 -42.43
CA ALA A 6 52.64 10.01 -41.26
C ALA A 6 54.05 10.63 -41.30
N ARG A 7 54.25 11.85 -40.76
CA ARG A 7 55.33 12.26 -39.81
C ARG A 7 55.54 13.80 -39.70
N ARG A 8 55.89 14.19 -38.46
CA ARG A 8 56.42 15.46 -37.89
C ARG A 8 57.79 15.89 -38.49
N PRO A 9 58.55 16.85 -37.89
CA PRO A 9 58.32 18.23 -37.37
C PRO A 9 59.32 19.24 -38.00
N ASP A 10 59.32 20.52 -37.58
CA ASP A 10 60.52 21.30 -37.18
C ASP A 10 60.24 22.82 -37.06
N ALA A 11 60.80 23.44 -36.01
CA ALA A 11 60.97 24.89 -35.83
C ALA A 11 62.38 25.30 -36.36
N PRO A 12 62.72 26.59 -36.61
CA PRO A 12 63.06 27.51 -35.51
C PRO A 12 62.93 29.06 -35.75
N LEU A 13 63.06 29.75 -34.61
CA LEU A 13 63.45 31.13 -34.23
C LEU A 13 64.22 32.06 -35.19
N VAL A 14 63.92 33.39 -35.13
CA VAL A 14 64.84 34.56 -35.28
C VAL A 14 64.29 35.79 -34.50
N ARG A 15 64.85 36.18 -33.34
CA ARG A 15 65.73 37.35 -32.96
C ARG A 15 65.19 38.81 -33.06
N ALA A 16 64.92 39.41 -31.87
CA ALA A 16 65.47 40.63 -31.17
C ALA A 16 65.78 41.97 -31.93
N PRO A 17 66.13 43.14 -31.28
CA PRO A 17 66.33 43.46 -29.84
C PRO A 17 65.89 44.88 -29.29
N ALA A 18 65.82 44.96 -27.95
CA ALA A 18 66.37 45.95 -26.98
C ALA A 18 66.23 47.49 -27.10
N ARG A 19 65.78 48.13 -25.98
CA ARG A 19 66.56 49.02 -25.05
C ARG A 19 65.60 49.59 -23.97
N ALA A 20 65.82 49.28 -22.68
CA ALA A 20 66.52 50.07 -21.65
C ALA A 20 65.67 51.25 -21.09
N ALA A 21 65.57 51.58 -19.80
CA ALA A 21 66.02 51.00 -18.54
C ALA A 21 65.38 51.79 -17.39
N THR A 22 65.23 51.12 -16.23
CA THR A 22 65.41 51.65 -14.85
C THR A 22 64.63 52.87 -14.33
N ALA A 23 63.70 52.58 -13.40
CA ALA A 23 63.90 52.72 -11.94
C ALA A 23 63.22 53.88 -11.15
N VAL A 24 62.25 53.48 -10.30
CA VAL A 24 62.31 53.52 -8.81
C VAL A 24 61.68 54.71 -8.03
N LEU A 25 60.94 54.29 -6.97
CA LEU A 25 60.45 54.95 -5.72
C LEU A 25 59.26 55.92 -5.83
N LEU A 26 58.07 55.62 -5.27
CA LEU A 26 57.62 55.50 -3.87
C LEU A 26 57.07 56.82 -3.28
N ALA A 27 55.88 56.67 -2.70
CA ALA A 27 55.32 57.40 -1.56
C ALA A 27 54.55 58.72 -1.78
N ALA A 28 53.27 58.61 -1.40
CA ALA A 28 52.51 59.50 -0.52
C ALA A 28 52.02 60.85 -1.04
N ALA A 29 50.69 60.89 -1.23
CA ALA A 29 49.76 61.85 -0.62
C ALA A 29 50.32 63.22 -0.19
N LEU A 30 49.84 64.29 -0.82
CA LEU A 30 48.95 65.26 -0.19
C LEU A 30 48.43 66.30 -1.20
N ALA A 31 47.17 66.68 -1.00
CA ALA A 31 46.58 67.98 -1.31
C ALA A 31 46.36 68.39 -2.78
N CYS A 32 45.14 68.16 -3.26
CA CYS A 32 44.44 69.25 -3.95
C CYS A 32 43.10 69.50 -3.25
N ALA A 33 42.93 70.74 -2.80
CA ALA A 33 41.86 71.20 -1.94
C ALA A 33 40.65 71.65 -2.76
N MET A 34 39.47 71.34 -2.19
CA MET A 34 38.27 72.17 -2.11
C MET A 34 37.77 72.95 -3.35
N GLY A 35 36.61 72.50 -3.83
CA GLY A 35 35.45 73.39 -3.95
C GLY A 35 34.72 73.38 -5.30
N ALA A 36 33.64 72.59 -5.42
CA ALA A 36 32.36 73.00 -6.00
C ALA A 36 31.31 71.89 -5.89
N THR A 37 30.14 72.28 -5.41
CA THR A 37 28.92 71.54 -5.06
C THR A 37 28.32 70.70 -6.19
N GLY A 38 28.12 69.40 -5.91
CA GLY A 38 27.17 68.53 -6.59
C GLY A 38 26.42 67.71 -5.56
N ALA A 39 25.11 67.90 -5.45
CA ALA A 39 24.26 67.25 -4.46
C ALA A 39 24.35 65.72 -4.55
N ALA A 40 24.52 65.09 -3.40
CA ALA A 40 24.49 63.64 -3.25
C ALA A 40 23.08 63.12 -3.59
N ALA A 41 22.95 62.40 -4.70
CA ALA A 41 21.81 61.54 -4.93
C ALA A 41 22.00 60.27 -4.08
N GLN A 42 21.18 60.12 -3.04
CA GLN A 42 21.05 58.86 -2.31
C GLN A 42 20.65 57.76 -3.30
N PRO A 43 21.27 56.56 -3.28
CA PRO A 43 20.70 55.41 -3.98
C PRO A 43 19.35 55.10 -3.32
N GLY A 44 18.27 55.39 -4.05
CA GLY A 44 16.93 54.98 -3.66
C GLY A 44 16.88 53.46 -3.46
N PRO A 45 16.00 52.95 -2.58
CA PRO A 45 15.89 51.53 -2.33
C PRO A 45 15.64 50.82 -3.65
N VAL A 46 16.50 49.86 -3.99
CA VAL A 46 16.25 48.93 -5.08
C VAL A 46 14.95 48.22 -4.74
N ALA A 47 13.88 48.59 -5.44
CA ALA A 47 12.62 47.92 -5.33
C ALA A 47 12.86 46.43 -5.55
N ALA A 48 12.49 45.62 -4.56
CA ALA A 48 12.42 44.17 -4.71
C ALA A 48 11.70 43.86 -6.03
N PRO A 49 12.14 42.86 -6.81
CA PRO A 49 11.42 42.48 -8.01
C PRO A 49 9.99 42.20 -7.60
N ALA A 50 9.07 43.01 -8.12
CA ALA A 50 7.65 42.86 -7.88
C ALA A 50 7.31 41.41 -8.15
N ALA A 51 6.70 40.75 -7.16
CA ALA A 51 6.16 39.41 -7.29
C ALA A 51 5.40 39.36 -8.62
N GLY A 52 5.93 38.59 -9.57
CA GLY A 52 5.27 38.35 -10.84
C GLY A 52 3.85 37.93 -10.54
N GLY A 53 2.89 38.66 -11.13
CA GLY A 53 1.47 38.51 -10.85
C GLY A 53 1.12 37.03 -10.73
N ALA A 54 0.52 36.67 -9.60
CA ALA A 54 0.07 35.31 -9.34
C ALA A 54 -0.69 34.83 -10.58
N ALA A 55 -0.16 33.78 -11.23
CA ALA A 55 -0.84 33.14 -12.32
C ALA A 55 -2.27 32.82 -11.83
N ALA A 56 -3.29 33.21 -12.59
CA ALA A 56 -4.67 32.93 -12.23
C ALA A 56 -4.81 31.42 -11.94
N GLY A 57 -5.19 31.07 -10.71
CA GLY A 57 -5.32 29.68 -10.26
C GLY A 57 -4.10 29.06 -9.56
N ALA A 58 -3.06 29.83 -9.20
CA ALA A 58 -1.96 29.30 -8.41
C ALA A 58 -2.42 28.85 -7.00
N SER A 59 -2.14 27.60 -6.64
CA SER A 59 -2.43 27.04 -5.32
C SER A 59 -1.15 26.69 -4.57
N VAL A 60 -1.19 26.76 -3.24
CA VAL A 60 -0.06 26.42 -2.36
C VAL A 60 -0.36 25.09 -1.69
N ARG A 61 0.56 24.12 -1.87
CA ARG A 61 0.52 22.80 -1.25
C ARG A 61 1.71 22.67 -0.31
N GLU A 62 1.43 22.41 0.97
CA GLU A 62 2.44 22.09 1.97
C GLU A 62 2.35 20.61 2.33
N LEU A 63 3.47 19.89 2.22
CA LEU A 63 3.58 18.46 2.48
C LEU A 63 4.64 18.24 3.55
N ASN A 64 4.28 17.66 4.69
CA ASN A 64 5.26 17.26 5.70
C ASN A 64 5.97 15.95 5.32
N LEU A 65 7.00 15.55 6.07
CA LEU A 65 7.77 14.34 5.77
C LEU A 65 6.92 13.06 5.83
N THR A 66 5.94 13.00 6.72
CA THR A 66 5.05 11.83 6.83
C THR A 66 4.17 11.67 5.59
N GLN A 67 3.68 12.78 5.02
CA GLN A 67 2.95 12.79 3.75
C GLN A 67 3.84 12.47 2.54
N LEU A 68 5.16 12.66 2.65
CA LEU A 68 6.15 12.29 1.64
C LEU A 68 6.68 10.85 1.83
N GLY A 69 6.11 10.08 2.77
CA GLY A 69 6.44 8.67 2.99
C GLY A 69 7.56 8.40 4.00
N ILE A 70 7.95 9.40 4.79
CA ILE A 70 8.91 9.26 5.90
C ILE A 70 8.14 9.42 7.22
N ASP A 71 7.70 8.31 7.79
CA ASP A 71 6.88 8.21 9.00
C ASP A 71 7.69 7.98 10.28
N TYR A 72 9.03 7.99 10.19
CA TYR A 72 9.95 7.78 11.29
C TYR A 72 10.84 9.00 11.54
N ALA A 73 11.39 9.06 12.75
CA ALA A 73 12.36 10.08 13.13
C ALA A 73 13.70 9.82 12.41
N VAL A 74 14.15 10.77 11.59
CA VAL A 74 15.35 10.57 10.77
C VAL A 74 16.58 10.98 11.57
N GLN A 75 17.43 10.00 11.88
CA GLN A 75 18.73 10.23 12.50
C GLN A 75 19.84 9.97 11.49
N LEU A 76 20.53 11.04 11.06
CA LEU A 76 21.78 10.96 10.31
C LEU A 76 22.90 10.63 11.29
N ARG A 77 23.69 9.58 11.02
CA ARG A 77 24.80 9.14 11.87
C ARG A 77 26.12 9.08 11.11
N GLY A 78 27.22 9.20 11.84
CA GLY A 78 28.58 9.14 11.30
C GLY A 78 28.96 10.38 10.50
N ILE A 79 30.07 10.28 9.77
CA ILE A 79 30.67 11.43 9.04
C ILE A 79 29.89 11.88 7.80
N SER A 80 29.05 11.01 7.22
CA SER A 80 28.39 11.22 5.92
C SER A 80 26.94 10.68 5.88
N GLY A 81 26.23 10.68 7.01
CA GLY A 81 24.85 10.18 7.08
C GLY A 81 23.93 10.98 6.15
N THR A 82 23.13 10.30 5.32
CA THR A 82 22.26 10.95 4.31
C THR A 82 20.85 10.38 4.36
N ILE A 83 19.85 11.24 4.15
CA ILE A 83 18.47 10.85 3.85
C ILE A 83 18.06 11.44 2.51
N GLY A 84 17.33 10.68 1.71
CA GLY A 84 16.74 11.15 0.45
C GLY A 84 15.22 11.18 0.53
N ILE A 85 14.65 12.39 0.56
CA ILE A 85 13.22 12.66 0.69
C ILE A 85 12.61 12.77 -0.71
N PRO A 86 11.76 11.83 -1.15
CA PRO A 86 11.14 11.90 -2.47
C PRO A 86 9.99 12.93 -2.48
N PHE A 87 9.83 13.64 -3.59
CA PHE A 87 8.60 14.39 -3.87
C PHE A 87 8.33 14.42 -5.38
N ASN A 88 7.07 14.35 -5.76
CA ASN A 88 6.69 14.29 -7.16
C ASN A 88 5.69 15.39 -7.50
N VAL A 89 5.59 15.71 -8.79
CA VAL A 89 4.69 16.74 -9.32
C VAL A 89 3.70 16.08 -10.28
N ARG A 90 2.43 16.49 -10.25
CA ARG A 90 1.42 15.94 -11.16
C ARG A 90 1.63 16.42 -12.59
N ALA A 91 1.17 15.67 -13.59
CA ALA A 91 1.28 16.06 -15.01
C ALA A 91 0.47 17.31 -15.36
N ASP A 92 -0.63 17.54 -14.65
CA ASP A 92 -1.56 18.65 -14.82
C ASP A 92 -1.20 19.86 -13.94
N GLU A 93 0.01 19.89 -13.38
CA GLU A 93 0.52 20.97 -12.54
C GLU A 93 1.87 21.48 -13.04
N LEU A 94 2.07 22.80 -12.95
CA LEU A 94 3.35 23.46 -13.16
C LEU A 94 3.82 24.10 -11.85
N VAL A 95 4.98 23.71 -11.34
CA VAL A 95 5.56 24.35 -10.14
C VAL A 95 6.11 25.73 -10.49
N THR A 96 5.56 26.75 -9.85
CA THR A 96 5.95 28.15 -10.03
C THR A 96 6.95 28.62 -8.97
N ALA A 97 6.84 28.10 -7.74
CA ALA A 97 7.77 28.33 -6.65
C ALA A 97 7.82 27.11 -5.71
N ALA A 98 8.95 26.90 -5.04
CA ALA A 98 9.11 25.83 -4.05
C ALA A 98 10.03 26.28 -2.91
N SER A 99 9.73 25.87 -1.68
CA SER A 99 10.63 26.00 -0.53
C SER A 99 10.56 24.77 0.37
N PHE A 100 11.67 24.43 1.01
CA PHE A 100 11.77 23.34 1.95
C PHE A 100 12.08 23.89 3.34
N LYS A 101 11.14 23.73 4.26
CA LYS A 101 11.28 24.04 5.67
C LYS A 101 11.87 22.82 6.38
N LEU A 102 13.15 22.90 6.71
CA LEU A 102 13.87 21.85 7.42
C LEU A 102 13.90 22.16 8.92
N ASN A 103 13.29 21.29 9.73
CA ASN A 103 13.40 21.31 11.18
C ASN A 103 14.42 20.26 11.61
N TYR A 104 15.48 20.67 12.30
CA TYR A 104 16.62 19.80 12.59
C TYR A 104 17.29 20.11 13.92
N ALA A 105 18.04 19.16 14.45
CA ALA A 105 18.94 19.34 15.59
C ALA A 105 20.24 18.58 15.32
N TYR A 106 21.34 18.94 15.97
CA TYR A 106 22.63 18.30 15.75
C TYR A 106 23.46 18.20 17.02
N SER A 107 24.44 17.30 16.99
CA SER A 107 25.28 17.00 18.14
C SER A 107 26.09 18.21 18.64
N PRO A 108 26.13 18.46 19.97
CA PRO A 108 27.03 19.44 20.59
C PRO A 108 28.51 19.18 20.35
N SER A 109 28.88 17.96 19.95
CA SER A 109 30.27 17.57 19.70
C SER A 109 30.76 17.88 18.29
N LEU A 110 29.91 18.37 17.38
CA LEU A 110 30.33 18.73 16.03
C LEU A 110 31.23 19.98 16.03
N ILE A 111 32.25 19.96 15.18
CA ILE A 111 33.16 21.09 14.98
C ILE A 111 32.55 22.01 13.91
N PRO A 112 32.16 23.26 14.24
CA PRO A 112 31.47 24.15 13.30
C PRO A 112 32.26 24.46 12.03
N GLU A 113 33.59 24.48 12.09
CA GLU A 113 34.42 24.86 10.94
C GLU A 113 34.55 23.74 9.90
N LEU A 114 34.27 22.49 10.29
CA LEU A 114 34.40 21.31 9.42
C LEU A 114 33.06 20.66 9.14
N SER A 115 32.09 20.83 10.04
CA SER A 115 30.81 20.15 9.99
C SER A 115 29.72 21.05 9.39
N HIS A 116 28.80 20.46 8.64
CA HIS A 116 27.65 21.16 8.07
C HIS A 116 26.57 20.16 7.63
N LEU A 117 25.34 20.66 7.45
CA LEU A 117 24.31 19.93 6.72
C LEU A 117 24.27 20.41 5.28
N LYS A 118 24.42 19.50 4.34
CA LYS A 118 24.32 19.73 2.91
C LYS A 118 22.91 19.36 2.44
N VAL A 119 22.24 20.27 1.75
CA VAL A 119 20.92 20.01 1.14
C VAL A 119 21.04 20.09 -0.36
N THR A 120 20.64 19.01 -1.05
CA THR A 120 20.65 18.92 -2.51
C THR A 120 19.26 18.58 -3.02
N VAL A 121 18.93 19.04 -4.23
CA VAL A 121 17.71 18.65 -4.96
C VAL A 121 18.15 18.06 -6.28
N ASN A 122 17.80 16.81 -6.55
CA ASN A 122 18.23 16.08 -7.75
C ASN A 122 19.75 16.20 -7.98
N ASP A 123 20.51 15.97 -6.89
CA ASP A 123 21.97 16.04 -6.82
C ASP A 123 22.61 17.43 -7.01
N VAL A 124 21.80 18.48 -7.16
CA VAL A 124 22.28 19.87 -7.21
C VAL A 124 22.24 20.50 -5.82
N LEU A 125 23.36 21.08 -5.39
CA LEU A 125 23.46 21.79 -4.10
C LEU A 125 22.55 23.02 -4.07
N VAL A 126 21.62 23.07 -3.10
CA VAL A 126 20.72 24.22 -2.90
C VAL A 126 21.02 25.00 -1.63
N ALA A 127 21.51 24.34 -0.58
CA ALA A 127 21.89 24.99 0.67
C ALA A 127 22.96 24.21 1.44
N THR A 128 23.75 24.95 2.21
CA THR A 128 24.69 24.42 3.22
C THR A 128 24.38 25.11 4.54
N LEU A 129 23.94 24.35 5.54
CA LEU A 129 23.56 24.86 6.86
C LEU A 129 24.74 24.67 7.83
N PRO A 130 25.22 25.75 8.47
CA PRO A 130 26.30 25.65 9.46
C PRO A 130 25.79 25.01 10.76
N VAL A 131 26.71 24.40 11.52
CA VAL A 131 26.43 23.82 12.85
C VAL A 131 27.12 24.61 13.96
N ASN A 132 26.57 25.79 14.28
CA ASN A 132 27.11 26.67 15.31
C ASN A 132 27.04 26.06 16.71
N ARG A 133 28.02 26.36 17.58
CA ARG A 133 28.02 25.83 18.97
C ARG A 133 26.87 26.34 19.83
N ALA A 134 26.43 27.58 19.66
CA ALA A 134 25.38 28.19 20.49
C ALA A 134 24.01 27.51 20.34
N ASP A 135 23.80 26.90 19.17
CA ASP A 135 22.55 26.31 18.71
C ASP A 135 22.56 24.77 18.80
N ALA A 136 23.72 24.18 19.10
CA ALA A 136 23.89 22.74 19.15
C ALA A 136 23.06 22.08 20.26
N GLY A 137 22.51 20.90 19.98
CA GLY A 137 21.60 20.20 20.89
C GLY A 137 20.20 20.81 21.02
N LYS A 138 19.89 21.92 20.32
CA LYS A 138 18.57 22.55 20.31
C LYS A 138 17.87 22.35 18.96
N PRO A 139 16.53 22.31 18.91
CA PRO A 139 15.78 22.35 17.66
C PRO A 139 16.04 23.67 16.90
N GLN A 140 16.28 23.55 15.60
CA GLN A 140 16.52 24.62 14.65
C GLN A 140 15.56 24.49 13.46
N THR A 141 15.29 25.62 12.79
CA THR A 141 14.48 25.65 11.56
C THR A 141 15.18 26.47 10.50
N ALA A 142 15.29 25.93 9.29
CA ALA A 142 15.78 26.64 8.11
C ALA A 142 14.75 26.57 6.99
N GLU A 143 14.49 27.69 6.32
CA GLU A 143 13.67 27.73 5.10
C GLU A 143 14.58 27.87 3.88
N ILE A 144 14.55 26.86 3.01
CA ILE A 144 15.46 26.72 1.87
C ILE A 144 14.65 26.93 0.58
N PRO A 145 14.86 28.02 -0.16
CA PRO A 145 14.21 28.21 -1.45
C PRO A 145 14.76 27.20 -2.48
N ILE A 146 13.87 26.59 -3.25
CA ILE A 146 14.21 25.64 -4.32
C ILE A 146 13.90 26.31 -5.66
N ASP A 147 14.91 26.41 -6.53
CA ASP A 147 14.71 26.91 -7.88
C ASP A 147 13.82 25.93 -8.66
N ARG A 148 12.72 26.43 -9.25
CA ARG A 148 11.79 25.62 -10.05
C ARG A 148 12.46 24.85 -11.20
N ARG A 149 13.60 25.32 -11.71
CA ARG A 149 14.35 24.67 -12.79
C ARG A 149 14.98 23.34 -12.38
N LEU A 150 15.14 23.12 -11.07
CA LEU A 150 15.63 21.85 -10.53
C LEU A 150 14.52 20.80 -10.40
N ILE A 151 13.26 21.21 -10.53
CA ILE A 151 12.09 20.35 -10.32
C ILE A 151 11.69 19.70 -11.65
N THR A 152 11.65 18.37 -11.63
CA THR A 152 11.19 17.49 -12.71
C THR A 152 9.96 16.71 -12.24
N GLU A 153 9.59 15.64 -12.95
CA GLU A 153 8.44 14.81 -12.56
C GLU A 153 8.65 14.04 -11.25
N PHE A 154 9.86 13.47 -11.08
CA PHE A 154 10.28 12.72 -9.90
C PHE A 154 11.48 13.42 -9.29
N ASN A 155 11.38 13.79 -8.02
CA ASN A 155 12.41 14.59 -7.38
C ASN A 155 12.84 13.98 -6.06
N ARG A 156 14.06 14.29 -5.67
CA ARG A 156 14.61 13.92 -4.38
C ARG A 156 15.34 15.08 -3.74
N ILE A 157 15.00 15.38 -2.49
CA ILE A 157 15.74 16.29 -1.62
C ILE A 157 16.66 15.41 -0.76
N ASN A 158 17.97 15.51 -0.93
CA ASN A 158 18.90 14.83 -0.03
C ASN A 158 19.40 15.79 1.04
N VAL A 159 19.27 15.39 2.30
CA VAL A 159 19.91 16.05 3.44
C VAL A 159 21.04 15.16 3.93
N GLN A 160 22.27 15.66 3.85
CA GLN A 160 23.48 14.94 4.20
C GLN A 160 24.19 15.67 5.35
N LEU A 161 24.53 14.93 6.40
CA LEU A 161 25.44 15.37 7.44
C LEU A 161 26.87 15.18 6.95
N VAL A 162 27.65 16.26 6.93
CA VAL A 162 29.10 16.21 6.92
C VAL A 162 29.53 16.53 8.35
N GLY A 163 29.95 15.52 9.10
CA GLY A 163 30.16 15.63 10.54
C GLY A 163 31.58 15.27 10.96
N HIS A 164 32.20 16.14 11.75
CA HIS A 164 33.52 15.92 12.35
C HIS A 164 33.49 16.32 13.83
N TYR A 165 34.01 15.47 14.72
CA TYR A 165 34.04 15.73 16.17
C TYR A 165 35.45 16.00 16.72
N THR A 166 36.48 15.70 15.94
CA THR A 166 37.88 16.00 16.25
C THR A 166 38.58 16.53 15.01
N ARG A 167 39.62 17.35 15.19
CA ARG A 167 40.51 17.80 14.09
C ARG A 167 41.63 16.81 13.81
N GLU A 168 41.74 15.80 14.67
CA GLU A 168 42.71 14.73 14.55
C GLU A 168 42.08 13.51 13.89
N CYS A 169 42.74 12.37 14.07
CA CYS A 169 42.27 11.04 13.74
C CYS A 169 40.89 10.73 14.35
N GLU A 170 39.84 10.74 13.55
CA GLU A 170 38.47 10.43 13.98
C GLU A 170 38.06 8.98 13.70
N ASP A 171 37.06 8.51 14.44
CA ASP A 171 36.32 7.29 14.12
C ASP A 171 35.05 7.68 13.32
N PRO A 172 34.91 7.25 12.07
CA PRO A 172 33.77 7.60 11.22
C PRO A 172 32.39 7.21 11.78
N ALA A 173 32.35 6.21 12.65
CA ALA A 173 31.13 5.68 13.26
C ALA A 173 30.92 6.12 14.72
N HIS A 174 31.70 7.09 15.20
CA HIS A 174 31.61 7.56 16.58
C HIS A 174 30.20 8.05 16.92
N THR A 175 29.67 7.65 18.07
CA THR A 175 28.28 7.91 18.49
C THR A 175 27.94 9.39 18.67
N SER A 176 28.95 10.25 18.81
CA SER A 176 28.79 11.71 18.87
C SER A 176 28.48 12.35 17.52
N LEU A 177 28.66 11.64 16.39
CA LEU A 177 28.38 12.13 15.05
C LEU A 177 26.92 11.87 14.70
N TRP A 178 26.06 12.85 14.98
CA TRP A 178 24.65 12.76 14.62
C TRP A 178 24.01 14.10 14.29
N ALA A 179 22.99 14.03 13.44
CA ALA A 179 22.01 15.08 13.22
C ALA A 179 20.62 14.44 13.12
N HIS A 180 19.62 15.12 13.64
CA HIS A 180 18.24 14.68 13.69
C HIS A 180 17.39 15.59 12.81
N ILE A 181 16.55 15.01 11.97
CA ILE A 181 15.59 15.74 11.14
C ILE A 181 14.19 15.39 11.65
N ASP A 182 13.44 16.42 12.00
CA ASP A 182 12.11 16.27 12.56
C ASP A 182 11.07 16.01 11.46
N ALA A 183 10.11 15.14 11.75
CA ALA A 183 9.03 14.77 10.83
C ALA A 183 8.10 15.96 10.48
N SER A 184 8.11 17.03 11.28
CA SER A 184 7.41 18.30 11.01
C SER A 184 8.08 19.17 9.94
N SER A 185 9.25 18.78 9.42
CA SER A 185 9.82 19.42 8.23
C SER A 185 8.83 19.32 7.06
N ALA A 186 8.75 20.35 6.23
CA ALA A 186 7.72 20.45 5.21
C ALA A 186 8.23 21.04 3.89
N LEU A 187 7.75 20.48 2.78
CA LEU A 187 7.93 20.99 1.44
C LEU A 187 6.71 21.83 1.05
N LYS A 188 6.94 23.09 0.72
CA LYS A 188 5.93 24.01 0.21
C LYS A 188 6.12 24.16 -1.30
N LEU A 189 5.09 23.80 -2.06
CA LEU A 189 5.03 23.95 -3.51
C LEU A 189 3.93 24.95 -3.87
N THR A 190 4.23 25.90 -4.74
CA THR A 190 3.23 26.75 -5.38
C THR A 190 3.04 26.24 -6.80
N VAL A 191 1.86 25.71 -7.11
CA VAL A 191 1.55 25.08 -8.39
C VAL A 191 0.49 25.88 -9.14
N ALA A 192 0.63 25.95 -10.46
CA ALA A 192 -0.40 26.48 -11.36
C ALA A 192 -0.95 25.32 -12.21
N PRO A 193 -2.26 25.29 -12.48
CA PRO A 193 -2.86 24.22 -13.28
C PRO A 193 -2.35 24.28 -14.73
N LEU A 194 -2.05 23.11 -15.30
CA LEU A 194 -1.58 22.94 -16.67
C LEU A 194 -2.64 22.21 -17.49
N LYS A 195 -3.17 22.90 -18.52
CA LYS A 195 -4.16 22.32 -19.43
C LYS A 195 -3.51 21.22 -20.28
N LEU A 196 -3.94 19.98 -20.07
CA LEU A 196 -3.51 18.84 -20.88
C LEU A 196 -4.25 18.79 -22.23
N ALA A 197 -3.70 18.06 -23.20
CA ALA A 197 -4.41 17.76 -24.45
C ALA A 197 -5.53 16.74 -24.22
N ASN A 198 -6.61 16.81 -25.01
CA ASN A 198 -7.69 15.83 -25.03
C ASN A 198 -7.22 14.59 -25.80
N ASP A 199 -6.63 13.64 -25.09
CA ASP A 199 -6.06 12.43 -25.68
C ASP A 199 -6.20 11.24 -24.74
N LEU A 200 -6.93 10.22 -25.20
CA LEU A 200 -7.14 8.96 -24.49
C LEU A 200 -5.85 8.17 -24.29
N ALA A 201 -4.81 8.39 -25.11
CA ALA A 201 -3.52 7.71 -24.96
C ALA A 201 -2.79 8.08 -23.65
N LYS A 202 -3.22 9.16 -22.99
CA LYS A 202 -2.65 9.61 -21.70
C LYS A 202 -3.33 8.98 -20.49
N LEU A 203 -4.40 8.21 -20.67
CA LEU A 203 -5.10 7.58 -19.56
C LEU A 203 -4.13 6.71 -18.73
N PRO A 204 -4.26 6.74 -17.39
CA PRO A 204 -5.35 7.34 -16.61
C PRO A 204 -5.20 8.85 -16.27
N LEU A 205 -4.18 9.55 -16.78
CA LEU A 205 -4.01 10.99 -16.55
C LEU A 205 -5.10 11.81 -17.26
N PRO A 206 -5.55 12.94 -16.69
CA PRO A 206 -5.23 13.50 -15.36
C PRO A 206 -6.11 12.96 -14.21
N PHE A 207 -7.04 12.05 -14.49
CA PHE A 207 -8.02 11.55 -13.51
C PHE A 207 -7.35 10.80 -12.35
N PHE A 208 -6.30 10.04 -12.66
CA PHE A 208 -5.42 9.43 -11.67
C PHE A 208 -3.96 9.64 -12.06
N ASP A 209 -3.20 10.28 -11.17
CA ASP A 209 -1.75 10.42 -11.29
C ASP A 209 -1.04 9.66 -10.18
N ARG A 210 -0.19 8.70 -10.55
CA ARG A 210 0.64 7.91 -9.61
C ARG A 210 1.64 8.76 -8.82
N ARG A 211 1.96 9.96 -9.30
CA ARG A 211 2.89 10.89 -8.65
C ARG A 211 2.24 11.61 -7.46
N ASP A 212 0.91 11.68 -7.42
CA ASP A 212 0.21 12.30 -6.32
C ASP A 212 0.18 11.37 -5.08
N VAL A 213 0.65 11.90 -3.95
CA VAL A 213 0.74 11.19 -2.66
C VAL A 213 -0.52 11.33 -1.82
N GLN A 214 -1.35 12.35 -2.06
CA GLN A 214 -2.60 12.55 -1.31
C GLN A 214 -3.64 11.52 -1.73
N ARG A 215 -4.68 11.24 -0.93
CA ARG A 215 -5.76 10.31 -1.31
C ARG A 215 -6.39 10.68 -2.66
N ALA A 216 -6.63 9.71 -3.54
CA ALA A 216 -7.27 10.00 -4.83
C ALA A 216 -8.73 10.42 -4.63
N ARG A 217 -9.15 11.51 -5.28
CA ARG A 217 -10.54 11.98 -5.27
C ARG A 217 -11.00 12.15 -6.72
N ILE A 218 -11.88 11.27 -7.17
CA ILE A 218 -12.28 11.17 -8.58
C ILE A 218 -13.81 11.32 -8.64
N PRO A 219 -14.33 12.53 -8.90
CA PRO A 219 -15.77 12.76 -9.01
C PRO A 219 -16.40 11.98 -10.16
N PHE A 220 -17.57 11.39 -9.89
CA PHE A 220 -18.39 10.65 -10.85
C PHE A 220 -19.68 11.42 -11.08
N VAL A 221 -20.04 11.66 -12.33
CA VAL A 221 -21.20 12.46 -12.72
C VAL A 221 -22.17 11.62 -13.54
N PHE A 222 -23.45 11.68 -13.19
CA PHE A 222 -24.54 11.01 -13.90
C PHE A 222 -25.55 12.05 -14.42
N GLY A 223 -26.09 11.87 -15.63
CA GLY A 223 -27.05 12.82 -16.22
C GLY A 223 -28.45 12.81 -15.59
N THR A 224 -28.87 11.67 -15.03
CA THR A 224 -30.12 11.47 -14.28
C THR A 224 -29.85 10.58 -13.07
N ALA A 225 -30.86 10.32 -12.22
CA ALA A 225 -30.72 9.32 -11.16
C ALA A 225 -30.22 7.99 -11.75
N ALA A 226 -29.09 7.50 -11.22
CA ALA A 226 -28.37 6.38 -11.82
C ALA A 226 -29.13 5.06 -11.57
N ALA A 227 -29.52 4.38 -12.65
CA ALA A 227 -30.14 3.06 -12.58
C ALA A 227 -29.08 1.96 -12.32
N GLY A 228 -29.49 0.82 -11.76
CA GLY A 228 -28.60 -0.32 -11.44
C GLY A 228 -27.61 -0.69 -12.55
N PRO A 229 -28.05 -0.88 -13.82
CA PRO A 229 -27.14 -1.20 -14.92
C PRO A 229 -26.08 -0.11 -15.23
N VAL A 230 -26.39 1.18 -15.02
CA VAL A 230 -25.42 2.27 -15.16
C VAL A 230 -24.43 2.25 -13.98
N LEU A 231 -24.91 1.93 -12.78
CA LEU A 231 -24.07 1.76 -11.60
C LEU A 231 -23.13 0.56 -11.73
N GLU A 232 -23.51 -0.52 -12.41
CA GLU A 232 -22.58 -1.62 -12.74
C GLU A 232 -21.37 -1.10 -13.54
N ALA A 233 -21.59 -0.27 -14.56
CA ALA A 233 -20.50 0.34 -15.33
C ALA A 233 -19.64 1.28 -14.48
N ALA A 234 -20.26 2.06 -13.58
CA ALA A 234 -19.54 2.93 -12.66
C ALA A 234 -18.70 2.13 -11.65
N GLY A 235 -19.21 1.02 -11.11
CA GLY A 235 -18.48 0.13 -10.21
C GLY A 235 -17.27 -0.53 -10.88
N VAL A 236 -17.35 -0.84 -12.18
CA VAL A 236 -16.20 -1.30 -12.96
C VAL A 236 -15.09 -0.24 -13.00
N VAL A 237 -15.44 1.02 -13.26
CA VAL A 237 -14.46 2.11 -13.32
C VAL A 237 -13.91 2.47 -11.92
N SER A 238 -14.75 2.48 -10.89
CA SER A 238 -14.30 2.78 -9.51
C SER A 238 -13.38 1.70 -8.95
N SER A 239 -13.68 0.42 -9.21
CA SER A 239 -12.79 -0.69 -8.82
C SER A 239 -11.45 -0.66 -9.55
N TRP A 240 -11.40 -0.22 -10.81
CA TRP A 240 -10.14 0.01 -11.53
C TRP A 240 -9.32 1.16 -10.93
N PHE A 241 -9.93 2.32 -10.66
CA PHE A 241 -9.22 3.41 -9.99
C PHE A 241 -8.79 3.04 -8.57
N GLY A 242 -9.60 2.24 -7.86
CA GLY A 242 -9.24 1.67 -6.56
C GLY A 242 -8.04 0.72 -6.67
N ALA A 243 -7.98 -0.11 -7.71
CA ALA A 243 -6.81 -0.92 -8.02
C ALA A 243 -5.58 -0.03 -8.24
N LEU A 244 -5.67 1.03 -9.04
CA LEU A 244 -4.56 1.96 -9.27
C LEU A 244 -4.09 2.68 -7.98
N ALA A 245 -5.01 3.03 -7.09
CA ALA A 245 -4.75 3.82 -5.88
C ALA A 245 -4.35 2.99 -4.64
N ASP A 246 -3.67 1.86 -4.81
CA ASP A 246 -3.43 0.89 -3.72
C ASP A 246 -2.79 1.49 -2.45
N TYR A 247 -1.74 2.27 -2.65
CA TYR A 247 -0.92 2.83 -1.58
C TYR A 247 -1.59 3.93 -0.77
N ARG A 248 -2.68 4.55 -1.28
CA ARG A 248 -3.31 5.76 -0.70
C ARG A 248 -4.84 5.73 -0.59
N GLY A 249 -5.49 4.78 -1.25
CA GLY A 249 -6.94 4.72 -1.39
C GLY A 249 -7.52 5.76 -2.36
N ALA A 250 -8.81 5.60 -2.68
CA ALA A 250 -9.57 6.47 -3.56
C ALA A 250 -10.98 6.74 -3.03
N THR A 251 -11.49 7.94 -3.30
CA THR A 251 -12.86 8.37 -3.03
C THR A 251 -13.52 8.79 -4.33
N PHE A 252 -14.82 8.53 -4.45
CA PHE A 252 -15.58 8.76 -5.68
C PHE A 252 -16.81 9.61 -5.40
N PRO A 253 -16.66 10.94 -5.15
CA PRO A 253 -17.80 11.83 -4.94
C PRO A 253 -18.79 11.76 -6.10
N VAL A 254 -20.09 11.78 -5.83
CA VAL A 254 -21.12 11.62 -6.87
C VAL A 254 -21.95 12.89 -7.01
N SER A 255 -22.17 13.34 -8.24
CA SER A 255 -23.13 14.40 -8.57
C SER A 255 -24.13 13.97 -9.64
N GLY A 256 -25.39 14.41 -9.46
CA GLY A 256 -26.46 14.24 -10.44
C GLY A 256 -26.62 15.52 -11.25
N GLY A 257 -26.18 15.51 -12.51
CA GLY A 257 -26.29 16.62 -13.47
C GLY A 257 -25.33 17.79 -13.23
N ASP A 258 -24.83 18.00 -12.02
CA ASP A 258 -23.93 19.12 -11.72
C ASP A 258 -22.46 18.76 -11.97
N LEU A 259 -21.76 19.56 -12.78
CA LEU A 259 -20.34 19.35 -13.06
C LEU A 259 -19.46 19.96 -11.96
N PRO A 260 -18.58 19.18 -11.31
CA PRO A 260 -17.62 19.72 -10.35
C PRO A 260 -16.51 20.49 -11.06
N THR A 261 -15.77 21.33 -10.33
CA THR A 261 -14.51 21.92 -10.80
C THR A 261 -13.42 20.85 -10.88
N GLY A 262 -12.45 21.00 -11.79
CA GLY A 262 -11.36 20.04 -12.00
C GLY A 262 -11.72 18.87 -12.90
N HIS A 263 -11.17 17.69 -12.61
CA HIS A 263 -11.35 16.48 -13.41
C HIS A 263 -12.50 15.61 -12.90
N ALA A 264 -13.28 15.01 -13.79
CA ALA A 264 -14.37 14.10 -13.43
C ALA A 264 -14.63 13.01 -14.48
N VAL A 265 -15.20 11.89 -14.04
CA VAL A 265 -15.69 10.83 -14.92
C VAL A 265 -17.19 10.98 -15.08
N VAL A 266 -17.67 10.95 -16.32
CA VAL A 266 -19.07 11.23 -16.64
C VAL A 266 -19.65 10.05 -17.40
N PHE A 267 -20.76 9.50 -16.91
CA PHE A 267 -21.46 8.40 -17.57
C PHE A 267 -22.66 8.95 -18.34
N VAL A 268 -22.68 8.72 -19.66
CA VAL A 268 -23.68 9.32 -20.54
C VAL A 268 -24.31 8.32 -21.51
N THR A 269 -25.62 8.42 -21.63
CA THR A 269 -26.45 7.82 -22.68
C THR A 269 -27.06 8.93 -23.54
N PRO A 270 -27.70 8.62 -24.69
CA PRO A 270 -28.41 9.63 -25.47
C PRO A 270 -29.50 10.41 -24.71
N GLU A 271 -30.04 9.83 -23.64
CA GLU A 271 -31.05 10.47 -22.78
C GLU A 271 -30.45 11.26 -21.61
N SER A 272 -29.14 11.17 -21.40
CA SER A 272 -28.46 11.91 -20.33
C SER A 272 -28.39 13.40 -20.67
N SER A 273 -28.90 14.25 -19.79
CA SER A 273 -28.80 15.70 -19.91
C SER A 273 -27.91 16.27 -18.82
N ILE A 274 -26.77 16.84 -19.19
CA ILE A 274 -25.85 17.51 -18.27
C ILE A 274 -25.76 18.99 -18.67
N PRO A 275 -26.28 19.92 -17.84
CA PRO A 275 -26.25 21.35 -18.14
C PRO A 275 -24.84 21.85 -18.49
N GLY A 276 -24.72 22.53 -19.63
CA GLY A 276 -23.47 23.15 -20.08
C GLY A 276 -22.47 22.22 -20.77
N LEU A 277 -22.80 20.92 -20.93
CA LEU A 277 -21.94 19.96 -21.64
C LEU A 277 -22.57 19.54 -22.97
N ALA A 278 -21.90 19.84 -24.08
CA ALA A 278 -22.27 19.31 -25.38
C ALA A 278 -21.75 17.88 -25.53
N LEU A 279 -22.66 16.90 -25.64
CA LEU A 279 -22.30 15.50 -25.81
C LEU A 279 -21.91 15.21 -27.27
N PRO A 280 -20.83 14.45 -27.52
CA PRO A 280 -20.51 13.97 -28.86
C PRO A 280 -21.55 12.93 -29.32
N ALA A 281 -21.60 12.64 -30.63
CA ALA A 281 -22.53 11.65 -31.17
C ALA A 281 -22.25 10.24 -30.62
N ILE A 282 -23.22 9.66 -29.90
CA ILE A 282 -23.10 8.33 -29.27
C ILE A 282 -23.61 7.26 -30.24
N GLN A 283 -22.71 6.57 -30.94
CA GLN A 283 -23.04 5.53 -31.92
C GLN A 283 -23.01 4.10 -31.34
N GLY A 284 -22.43 3.92 -30.15
CA GLY A 284 -22.20 2.63 -29.50
C GLY A 284 -21.34 2.79 -28.25
N PRO A 285 -20.71 1.72 -27.73
CA PRO A 285 -19.75 1.83 -26.64
C PRO A 285 -18.56 2.70 -27.05
N GLY A 286 -18.25 3.72 -26.27
CA GLY A 286 -17.20 4.67 -26.62
C GLY A 286 -16.65 5.45 -25.43
N LEU A 287 -15.49 6.04 -25.63
CA LEU A 287 -14.77 6.86 -24.66
C LEU A 287 -14.43 8.21 -25.29
N ALA A 288 -14.48 9.28 -24.51
CA ALA A 288 -13.99 10.59 -24.95
C ALA A 288 -13.38 11.37 -23.78
N VAL A 289 -12.37 12.19 -24.07
CA VAL A 289 -11.84 13.20 -23.14
C VAL A 289 -12.19 14.57 -23.70
N VAL A 290 -12.92 15.36 -22.91
CA VAL A 290 -13.30 16.72 -23.26
C VAL A 290 -12.86 17.71 -22.18
N ASP A 291 -12.83 19.00 -22.52
CA ASP A 291 -12.59 20.07 -21.54
C ASP A 291 -13.78 20.18 -20.58
N ASN A 292 -13.51 20.44 -19.31
CA ASN A 292 -14.57 20.76 -18.35
C ASN A 292 -15.09 22.19 -18.61
N PRO A 293 -16.37 22.40 -18.95
CA PRO A 293 -16.91 23.74 -19.20
C PRO A 293 -16.88 24.65 -17.97
N ARG A 294 -16.78 24.09 -16.75
CA ARG A 294 -16.68 24.85 -15.50
C ARG A 294 -15.25 25.13 -15.05
N ASP A 295 -14.26 24.54 -15.70
CA ASP A 295 -12.85 24.70 -15.37
C ASP A 295 -11.98 24.51 -16.62
N ALA A 296 -11.32 25.57 -17.07
CA ALA A 296 -10.51 25.57 -18.29
C ALA A 296 -9.33 24.59 -18.26
N ALA A 297 -8.82 24.24 -17.07
CA ALA A 297 -7.78 23.23 -16.90
C ALA A 297 -8.35 21.83 -16.61
N GLY A 298 -9.60 21.76 -16.17
CA GLY A 298 -10.33 20.53 -15.89
C GLY A 298 -10.62 19.70 -17.15
N LYS A 299 -10.78 18.39 -16.94
CA LYS A 299 -11.04 17.40 -18.01
C LYS A 299 -12.17 16.48 -17.60
N LEU A 300 -13.00 16.08 -18.55
CA LEU A 300 -14.07 15.11 -18.34
C LEU A 300 -13.77 13.85 -19.14
N LEU A 301 -13.75 12.69 -18.47
CA LEU A 301 -13.72 11.39 -19.13
C LEU A 301 -15.16 10.94 -19.34
N LEU A 302 -15.63 11.00 -20.57
CA LEU A 302 -16.96 10.53 -20.95
C LEU A 302 -16.90 9.03 -21.21
N VAL A 303 -17.62 8.25 -20.40
CA VAL A 303 -17.93 6.85 -20.66
C VAL A 303 -19.31 6.80 -21.30
N MET A 304 -19.38 6.37 -22.56
CA MET A 304 -20.54 6.56 -23.43
C MET A 304 -21.09 5.23 -23.93
N GLY A 305 -22.41 5.15 -24.07
CA GLY A 305 -23.09 4.00 -24.66
C GLY A 305 -24.53 4.32 -25.03
N ARG A 306 -25.07 3.67 -26.07
CA ARG A 306 -26.49 3.86 -26.43
C ARG A 306 -27.42 3.22 -25.41
N THR A 307 -26.95 2.15 -24.78
CA THR A 307 -27.65 1.38 -23.76
C THR A 307 -26.76 1.21 -22.52
N PRO A 308 -27.32 0.82 -21.37
CA PRO A 308 -26.50 0.47 -20.21
C PRO A 308 -25.52 -0.70 -20.47
N ALA A 309 -25.86 -1.60 -21.39
CA ALA A 309 -24.94 -2.66 -21.82
C ALA A 309 -23.74 -2.09 -22.58
N ASP A 310 -23.96 -1.15 -23.51
CA ASP A 310 -22.87 -0.44 -24.20
C ASP A 310 -21.99 0.31 -23.19
N LEU A 311 -22.58 0.96 -22.17
CA LEU A 311 -21.82 1.62 -21.10
C LEU A 311 -20.92 0.64 -20.33
N ARG A 312 -21.45 -0.54 -19.98
CA ARG A 312 -20.67 -1.59 -19.32
C ARG A 312 -19.54 -2.09 -20.20
N THR A 313 -19.76 -2.25 -21.50
CA THR A 313 -18.71 -2.59 -22.48
C THR A 313 -17.65 -1.50 -22.57
N ALA A 314 -18.05 -0.21 -22.61
CA ALA A 314 -17.11 0.90 -22.63
C ALA A 314 -16.26 0.97 -21.35
N ALA A 315 -16.88 0.78 -20.18
CA ALA A 315 -16.20 0.70 -18.89
C ALA A 315 -15.23 -0.50 -18.82
N ALA A 316 -15.65 -1.69 -19.27
CA ALA A 316 -14.79 -2.86 -19.31
C ALA A 316 -13.59 -2.66 -20.24
N ALA A 317 -13.81 -2.07 -21.42
CA ALA A 317 -12.74 -1.79 -22.37
C ALA A 317 -11.75 -0.73 -21.84
N LEU A 318 -12.25 0.33 -21.21
CA LEU A 318 -11.44 1.34 -20.52
C LEU A 318 -10.52 0.71 -19.48
N THR A 319 -11.08 -0.15 -18.62
CA THR A 319 -10.36 -0.67 -17.45
C THR A 319 -9.38 -1.79 -17.78
N LEU A 320 -9.65 -2.59 -18.81
CA LEU A 320 -8.77 -3.69 -19.25
C LEU A 320 -7.74 -3.25 -20.29
N ASN A 321 -8.02 -2.23 -21.09
CA ASN A 321 -7.16 -1.84 -22.21
C ASN A 321 -7.11 -0.33 -22.47
N SER A 322 -7.00 0.48 -21.40
CA SER A 322 -6.90 1.95 -21.52
C SER A 322 -5.81 2.43 -22.49
N GLN A 323 -4.69 1.71 -22.59
CA GLN A 323 -3.55 2.08 -23.44
C GLN A 323 -3.79 1.89 -24.96
N ALA A 324 -4.84 1.17 -25.35
CA ALA A 324 -5.16 0.96 -26.77
C ALA A 324 -5.95 2.12 -27.39
N PHE A 325 -6.45 3.06 -26.59
CA PHE A 325 -7.21 4.21 -27.07
C PHE A 325 -6.29 5.41 -27.32
N ALA A 326 -6.56 6.17 -28.38
CA ALA A 326 -5.84 7.38 -28.72
C ALA A 326 -6.77 8.44 -29.31
N GLY A 327 -6.37 9.71 -29.22
CA GLY A 327 -7.14 10.86 -29.68
C GLY A 327 -8.22 11.28 -28.67
N ALA A 328 -8.98 12.32 -29.03
CA ALA A 328 -9.97 12.91 -28.11
C ALA A 328 -11.20 12.02 -27.88
N ALA A 329 -11.54 11.15 -28.82
CA ALA A 329 -12.64 10.20 -28.72
C ALA A 329 -12.32 8.91 -29.47
N ALA A 330 -12.75 7.77 -28.94
CA ALA A 330 -12.58 6.47 -29.55
C ALA A 330 -13.82 5.60 -29.34
N ALA A 331 -14.25 4.93 -30.41
CA ALA A 331 -15.28 3.90 -30.34
C ALA A 331 -14.65 2.57 -29.92
N VAL A 332 -15.37 1.77 -29.13
CA VAL A 332 -14.95 0.43 -28.74
C VAL A 332 -15.44 -0.56 -29.79
N THR A 333 -14.57 -0.94 -30.72
CA THR A 333 -14.89 -1.92 -31.77
C THR A 333 -14.50 -3.32 -31.34
N ALA A 334 -15.45 -4.26 -31.35
CA ALA A 334 -15.22 -5.69 -31.14
C ALA A 334 -14.52 -6.06 -29.81
N PHE A 335 -14.93 -5.44 -28.69
CA PHE A 335 -14.45 -5.86 -27.38
C PHE A 335 -15.02 -7.22 -26.99
N GLN A 336 -14.14 -8.17 -26.72
CA GLN A 336 -14.49 -9.47 -26.15
C GLN A 336 -14.09 -9.49 -24.68
N GLU A 337 -15.08 -9.63 -23.81
CA GLU A 337 -14.83 -9.71 -22.37
C GLU A 337 -14.05 -11.01 -22.06
N PRO A 338 -12.97 -10.95 -21.25
CA PRO A 338 -12.23 -12.15 -20.84
C PRO A 338 -13.13 -13.16 -20.14
N PRO A 339 -12.80 -14.47 -20.12
CA PRO A 339 -13.58 -15.46 -19.39
C PRO A 339 -13.71 -15.11 -17.89
N ALA A 340 -14.71 -15.69 -17.24
CA ALA A 340 -14.88 -15.55 -15.79
C ALA A 340 -13.60 -15.98 -15.06
N ARG A 341 -13.24 -15.20 -14.04
CA ARG A 341 -12.06 -15.46 -13.20
C ARG A 341 -12.24 -16.76 -12.42
N LYS A 342 -11.13 -17.33 -11.95
CA LYS A 342 -11.13 -18.51 -11.07
C LYS A 342 -11.07 -18.06 -9.61
N PRO A 343 -11.51 -18.91 -8.66
CA PRO A 343 -11.32 -18.62 -7.25
C PRO A 343 -9.85 -18.40 -6.90
N TYR A 344 -9.56 -17.37 -6.09
CA TYR A 344 -8.22 -17.04 -5.58
C TYR A 344 -7.17 -16.68 -6.64
N ASP A 345 -7.60 -16.31 -7.85
CA ASP A 345 -6.69 -15.98 -8.95
C ASP A 345 -6.37 -14.48 -9.04
N ALA A 346 -6.75 -13.68 -8.04
CA ALA A 346 -6.63 -12.22 -8.08
C ALA A 346 -5.17 -11.78 -8.29
N PRO A 347 -4.87 -10.84 -9.22
CA PRO A 347 -3.49 -10.49 -9.56
C PRO A 347 -2.61 -10.01 -8.40
N ARG A 348 -3.21 -9.41 -7.35
CA ARG A 348 -2.48 -8.97 -6.17
C ARG A 348 -2.30 -10.04 -5.11
N TRP A 349 -3.08 -11.11 -5.15
CA TRP A 349 -3.00 -12.14 -4.14
C TRP A 349 -1.80 -13.03 -4.40
N VAL A 350 -1.20 -13.52 -3.31
CA VAL A 350 -0.29 -14.65 -3.42
C VAL A 350 -1.11 -15.85 -3.93
N PRO A 351 -0.76 -16.41 -5.10
CA PRO A 351 -1.52 -17.49 -5.71
C PRO A 351 -1.54 -18.73 -4.82
N SER A 352 -2.70 -19.36 -4.71
CA SER A 352 -2.87 -20.61 -3.95
C SER A 352 -2.59 -21.88 -4.75
N ASP A 353 -2.18 -21.77 -6.01
CA ASP A 353 -1.94 -22.90 -6.91
C ASP A 353 -0.46 -23.13 -7.26
N ARG A 354 0.43 -22.18 -6.90
CA ARG A 354 1.87 -22.25 -7.13
C ARG A 354 2.67 -21.36 -6.17
N ALA A 355 3.98 -21.59 -6.12
CA ALA A 355 4.92 -20.66 -5.49
C ALA A 355 5.04 -19.34 -6.28
N LEU A 356 5.07 -18.21 -5.56
CA LEU A 356 5.19 -16.86 -6.11
C LEU A 356 6.62 -16.36 -6.04
N GLN A 357 7.18 -15.86 -7.14
CA GLN A 357 8.49 -15.21 -7.16
C GLN A 357 8.39 -13.72 -6.81
N PHE A 358 9.37 -13.19 -6.08
CA PHE A 358 9.39 -11.77 -5.71
C PHE A 358 9.51 -10.82 -6.92
N GLY A 359 10.14 -11.27 -8.00
CA GLY A 359 10.20 -10.53 -9.26
C GLY A 359 8.85 -10.33 -9.94
N GLU A 360 7.80 -11.05 -9.53
CA GLU A 360 6.42 -10.82 -10.00
C GLU A 360 5.75 -9.65 -9.27
N LEU A 361 6.24 -9.27 -8.08
CA LEU A 361 5.67 -8.23 -7.23
C LEU A 361 6.43 -6.91 -7.29
N THR A 362 7.74 -6.96 -7.49
CA THR A 362 8.62 -5.79 -7.40
C THR A 362 9.81 -5.89 -8.35
N THR A 363 10.51 -4.78 -8.58
CA THR A 363 11.66 -4.74 -9.49
C THR A 363 12.95 -5.18 -8.80
N ALA A 364 13.95 -5.59 -9.58
CA ALA A 364 15.26 -5.95 -9.05
C ALA A 364 15.98 -4.77 -8.35
N ALA A 365 15.69 -3.53 -8.75
CA ALA A 365 16.27 -2.34 -8.13
C ALA A 365 15.74 -2.15 -6.70
N ASP A 366 14.43 -2.34 -6.49
CA ASP A 366 13.77 -2.24 -5.18
C ASP A 366 14.17 -3.39 -4.23
N LEU A 367 14.74 -4.47 -4.77
CA LEU A 367 15.29 -5.60 -4.02
C LEU A 367 16.78 -5.43 -3.68
N SER A 368 17.38 -4.28 -3.99
CA SER A 368 18.82 -4.03 -3.80
C SER A 368 19.07 -2.80 -2.95
N VAL A 369 20.09 -2.87 -2.09
CA VAL A 369 20.47 -1.81 -1.16
C VAL A 369 21.99 -1.69 -1.08
N SER A 370 22.47 -0.49 -0.73
CA SER A 370 23.89 -0.18 -0.56
C SER A 370 24.09 0.69 0.67
N GLY A 371 25.28 0.66 1.27
CA GLY A 371 25.55 1.41 2.48
C GLY A 371 25.70 0.56 3.72
N TYR A 372 26.41 1.09 4.71
CA TYR A 372 26.42 0.56 6.08
C TYR A 372 25.13 0.84 6.85
N ASN A 373 24.35 1.82 6.40
CA ASN A 373 22.99 2.09 6.88
C ASN A 373 22.02 2.02 5.70
N PRO A 374 21.85 0.83 5.08
CA PRO A 374 20.96 0.69 3.93
C PRO A 374 19.50 0.83 4.38
N ASP A 375 18.63 1.23 3.47
CA ASP A 375 17.18 1.10 3.67
C ASP A 375 16.77 -0.39 3.73
N VAL A 376 15.54 -0.64 4.13
CA VAL A 376 14.96 -1.98 4.20
C VAL A 376 14.45 -2.40 2.82
N VAL A 377 14.77 -3.62 2.38
CA VAL A 377 14.11 -4.22 1.22
C VAL A 377 12.70 -4.66 1.64
N ARG A 378 11.69 -4.09 0.99
CA ARG A 378 10.26 -4.30 1.32
C ARG A 378 9.58 -5.09 0.21
N VAL A 379 8.97 -6.22 0.55
CA VAL A 379 8.12 -7.02 -0.35
C VAL A 379 6.71 -7.07 0.23
N ASN A 380 5.76 -6.43 -0.44
CA ASN A 380 4.37 -6.40 -0.03
C ASN A 380 3.66 -7.68 -0.50
N LEU A 381 3.04 -8.39 0.43
CA LEU A 381 2.35 -9.66 0.21
C LEU A 381 0.87 -9.50 0.58
N GLN A 382 -0.01 -9.95 -0.29
CA GLN A 382 -1.44 -10.00 0.01
C GLN A 382 -1.91 -11.45 0.00
N LEU A 383 -2.15 -12.00 1.18
CA LEU A 383 -2.60 -13.38 1.35
C LEU A 383 -4.12 -13.48 1.23
N PRO A 384 -4.66 -14.55 0.63
CA PRO A 384 -6.08 -14.86 0.72
C PRO A 384 -6.52 -14.92 2.20
N PRO A 385 -7.58 -14.20 2.61
CA PRO A 385 -7.96 -14.11 4.02
C PRO A 385 -8.41 -15.44 4.66
N ASP A 386 -8.78 -16.42 3.85
CA ASP A 386 -9.35 -17.70 4.28
C ASP A 386 -8.35 -18.85 4.27
N LEU A 387 -7.04 -18.58 4.18
CA LEU A 387 -6.00 -19.59 4.34
C LEU A 387 -6.06 -20.21 5.75
N PHE A 388 -6.31 -21.52 5.78
CA PHE A 388 -6.42 -22.26 7.03
C PHE A 388 -5.05 -22.76 7.50
N THR A 389 -4.53 -22.15 8.56
CA THR A 389 -3.15 -22.35 9.04
C THR A 389 -3.05 -23.18 10.33
N TRP A 390 -4.16 -23.76 10.80
CA TRP A 390 -4.20 -24.52 12.05
C TRP A 390 -3.23 -25.71 12.03
N ARG A 391 -2.35 -25.78 13.04
CA ARG A 391 -1.27 -26.79 13.18
C ARG A 391 -0.30 -26.86 11.99
N SER A 392 -0.26 -25.83 11.15
CA SER A 392 0.74 -25.75 10.09
C SER A 392 2.13 -25.53 10.69
N ARG A 393 3.17 -25.97 9.96
CA ARG A 393 4.57 -25.76 10.34
C ARG A 393 5.04 -24.32 10.11
N GLY A 394 4.29 -23.55 9.32
CA GLY A 394 4.61 -22.20 8.86
C GLY A 394 4.61 -22.11 7.34
N ILE A 395 4.69 -20.88 6.81
CA ILE A 395 4.71 -20.64 5.36
C ILE A 395 6.18 -20.68 4.90
N PRO A 396 6.54 -21.57 3.96
CA PRO A 396 7.92 -21.66 3.46
C PRO A 396 8.29 -20.44 2.60
N LEU A 397 9.46 -19.89 2.89
CA LEU A 397 10.13 -18.83 2.13
C LEU A 397 11.50 -19.37 1.65
N ASP A 398 11.64 -19.62 0.35
CA ASP A 398 12.94 -19.87 -0.30
C ASP A 398 13.57 -18.49 -0.56
N LEU A 399 14.50 -18.11 0.32
CA LEU A 399 15.20 -16.83 0.24
C LEU A 399 16.57 -17.01 -0.43
N ARG A 400 16.73 -16.37 -1.57
CA ARG A 400 18.01 -16.25 -2.28
C ARG A 400 18.48 -14.83 -2.17
N TYR A 401 19.69 -14.64 -1.67
CA TYR A 401 20.19 -13.32 -1.35
C TYR A 401 21.67 -13.22 -1.64
N ARG A 402 22.11 -12.00 -1.88
CA ARG A 402 23.48 -11.64 -2.24
C ARG A 402 23.96 -10.53 -1.34
N TYR A 403 25.25 -10.50 -1.09
CA TYR A 403 25.88 -9.44 -0.31
C TYR A 403 27.35 -9.31 -0.64
N THR A 404 27.94 -8.18 -0.30
CA THR A 404 29.39 -8.00 -0.37
C THR A 404 30.04 -8.70 0.83
N PRO A 405 30.80 -9.79 0.64
CA PRO A 405 31.37 -10.52 1.77
C PRO A 405 32.53 -9.74 2.38
N ARG A 406 32.68 -9.87 3.70
CA ARG A 406 33.73 -9.17 4.45
C ARG A 406 35.02 -9.99 4.47
N VAL A 407 36.16 -9.31 4.55
CA VAL A 407 37.48 -9.97 4.55
C VAL A 407 37.63 -10.87 5.78
N ARG A 408 37.09 -10.48 6.92
CA ARG A 408 37.13 -11.24 8.19
C ARG A 408 35.71 -11.44 8.72
N PRO A 409 35.46 -12.46 9.56
CA PRO A 409 34.18 -12.63 10.22
C PRO A 409 33.85 -11.40 11.07
N ASP A 410 32.60 -10.96 10.99
CA ASP A 410 32.06 -9.84 11.75
C ASP A 410 30.60 -10.13 12.13
N GLN A 411 29.91 -9.16 12.75
CA GLN A 411 28.52 -9.29 13.20
C GLN A 411 27.50 -8.87 12.12
N SER A 412 27.86 -8.88 10.84
CA SER A 412 26.93 -8.51 9.78
C SER A 412 25.82 -9.55 9.60
N THR A 413 24.57 -9.10 9.50
CA THR A 413 23.39 -9.97 9.37
C THR A 413 22.42 -9.48 8.29
N LEU A 414 21.62 -10.40 7.75
CA LEU A 414 20.36 -10.12 7.06
C LEU A 414 19.22 -10.49 8.00
N ASN A 415 18.52 -9.49 8.51
CA ASN A 415 17.37 -9.68 9.38
C ASN A 415 16.10 -9.83 8.54
N VAL A 416 15.30 -10.85 8.88
CA VAL A 416 14.02 -11.15 8.24
C VAL A 416 12.91 -10.81 9.21
N ASN A 417 12.06 -9.86 8.81
CA ASN A 417 10.90 -9.41 9.58
C ASN A 417 9.64 -9.60 8.74
N VAL A 418 8.54 -9.95 9.40
CA VAL A 418 7.19 -9.92 8.83
C VAL A 418 6.43 -8.82 9.53
N ASN A 419 6.04 -7.78 8.80
CA ASN A 419 5.57 -6.52 9.36
C ASN A 419 6.61 -6.01 10.38
N GLU A 420 6.21 -5.73 11.62
CA GLU A 420 7.12 -5.33 12.69
C GLU A 420 7.73 -6.51 13.46
N ASN A 421 7.33 -7.75 13.18
CA ASN A 421 7.74 -8.93 13.94
C ASN A 421 9.04 -9.52 13.40
N PHE A 422 10.06 -9.63 14.25
CA PHE A 422 11.33 -10.28 13.93
C PHE A 422 11.16 -11.80 13.83
N VAL A 423 11.55 -12.38 12.69
CA VAL A 423 11.50 -13.84 12.46
C VAL A 423 12.87 -14.47 12.72
N GLY A 424 13.94 -13.85 12.24
CA GLY A 424 15.30 -14.36 12.44
C GLY A 424 16.37 -13.53 11.73
N GLY A 425 17.63 -13.72 12.16
CA GLY A 425 18.81 -13.09 11.57
C GLY A 425 19.69 -14.13 10.88
N LEU A 426 20.02 -13.89 9.62
CA LEU A 426 20.91 -14.72 8.82
C LEU A 426 22.32 -14.10 8.84
N PRO A 427 23.34 -14.75 9.42
CA PRO A 427 24.69 -14.19 9.44
C PRO A 427 25.29 -14.13 8.03
N LEU A 428 25.90 -12.99 7.68
CA LEU A 428 26.60 -12.81 6.41
C LEU A 428 28.01 -13.37 6.53
N ARG A 429 28.34 -14.37 5.70
CA ARG A 429 29.64 -15.05 5.79
C ARG A 429 30.75 -14.16 5.25
N SER A 430 31.87 -14.14 5.96
CA SER A 430 33.09 -13.53 5.45
C SER A 430 33.68 -14.38 4.33
N ALA A 431 34.47 -13.74 3.49
CA ALA A 431 35.25 -14.42 2.46
C ALA A 431 36.41 -15.25 3.08
N ASN A 432 36.83 -14.93 4.32
CA ASN A 432 37.73 -15.75 5.14
C ASN A 432 37.05 -16.18 6.45
N PRO A 433 36.27 -17.27 6.46
CA PRO A 433 35.56 -17.70 7.65
C PRO A 433 36.48 -18.21 8.78
N ALA A 434 37.68 -18.70 8.45
CA ALA A 434 38.66 -19.24 9.42
C ALA A 434 39.59 -18.16 10.02
N GLY A 435 39.60 -16.95 9.46
CA GLY A 435 40.53 -15.90 9.88
C GLY A 435 41.99 -16.17 9.50
N ASP A 436 42.24 -17.07 8.55
CA ASP A 436 43.58 -17.51 8.17
C ASP A 436 44.40 -16.38 7.53
N ARG A 437 45.63 -16.18 8.02
CA ARG A 437 46.53 -15.12 7.52
C ARG A 437 47.02 -15.37 6.08
N TRP A 438 46.99 -16.62 5.62
CA TRP A 438 47.40 -17.05 4.27
C TRP A 438 46.22 -17.41 3.37
N TRP A 439 45.04 -16.85 3.65
CA TRP A 439 43.84 -17.08 2.87
C TRP A 439 44.01 -16.60 1.41
N ASN A 440 43.58 -17.44 0.47
CA ASN A 440 43.51 -17.12 -0.96
C ASN A 440 42.16 -16.44 -1.30
N PRO A 441 42.14 -15.16 -1.70
CA PRO A 441 40.91 -14.44 -2.03
C PRO A 441 40.13 -15.03 -3.23
N LEU A 442 40.75 -15.90 -4.03
CA LEU A 442 40.11 -16.62 -5.14
C LEU A 442 39.40 -17.92 -4.70
N ALA A 443 39.53 -18.34 -3.43
CA ALA A 443 38.92 -19.57 -2.94
C ALA A 443 37.39 -19.47 -2.79
N VAL A 444 36.87 -18.26 -2.56
CA VAL A 444 35.43 -18.00 -2.53
C VAL A 444 34.99 -17.58 -3.92
N LYS A 445 34.11 -18.36 -4.53
CA LYS A 445 33.55 -18.05 -5.85
C LYS A 445 32.58 -16.88 -5.73
N LEU A 446 33.10 -15.68 -5.96
CA LEU A 446 32.29 -14.46 -6.07
C LEU A 446 31.58 -14.41 -7.42
N MET A 447 30.46 -13.69 -7.45
CA MET A 447 29.80 -13.31 -8.70
C MET A 447 30.62 -12.22 -9.42
N PRO A 448 30.38 -11.96 -10.72
CA PRO A 448 31.11 -10.95 -11.49
C PRO A 448 31.05 -9.53 -10.90
N ASP A 449 30.02 -9.23 -10.10
CA ASP A 449 29.83 -7.97 -9.38
C ASP A 449 30.52 -7.91 -8.01
N GLY A 450 31.28 -8.95 -7.65
CA GLY A 450 32.00 -9.05 -6.37
C GLY A 450 31.12 -9.47 -5.18
N THR A 451 29.87 -9.85 -5.39
CA THR A 451 28.97 -10.33 -4.33
C THR A 451 29.07 -11.84 -4.13
N LEU A 452 28.68 -12.30 -2.94
CA LEU A 452 28.49 -13.70 -2.60
C LEU A 452 26.98 -14.00 -2.59
N ALA A 453 26.56 -15.04 -3.31
CA ALA A 453 25.18 -15.51 -3.32
C ALA A 453 24.98 -16.66 -2.33
N GLU A 454 23.92 -16.60 -1.54
CA GLU A 454 23.51 -17.60 -0.57
C GLU A 454 22.02 -17.93 -0.73
N HIS A 455 21.63 -19.10 -0.24
CA HIS A 455 20.26 -19.60 -0.29
C HIS A 455 19.88 -20.18 1.07
N LYS A 456 18.73 -19.78 1.59
CA LYS A 456 18.18 -20.26 2.85
C LYS A 456 16.66 -20.41 2.79
N GLU A 457 16.16 -21.57 3.21
CA GLU A 457 14.75 -21.74 3.53
C GLU A 457 14.44 -21.18 4.93
N VAL A 458 13.46 -20.28 5.00
CA VAL A 458 12.96 -19.65 6.22
C VAL A 458 11.48 -20.02 6.38
N ILE A 459 11.06 -20.37 7.58
CA ILE A 459 9.67 -20.71 7.86
C ILE A 459 8.99 -19.52 8.53
N LEU A 460 8.03 -18.91 7.85
CA LEU A 460 7.33 -17.73 8.35
C LEU A 460 6.19 -18.13 9.31
N PRO A 461 6.08 -17.51 10.50
CA PRO A 461 5.00 -17.78 11.45
C PRO A 461 3.63 -17.35 10.88
N PRO A 462 2.65 -18.26 10.76
CA PRO A 462 1.35 -17.93 10.16
C PRO A 462 0.58 -16.86 10.94
N LEU A 463 0.68 -16.84 12.28
CA LEU A 463 0.00 -15.85 13.12
C LEU A 463 0.54 -14.43 12.93
N ALA A 464 1.79 -14.28 12.45
CA ALA A 464 2.36 -12.97 12.13
C ALA A 464 1.96 -12.47 10.73
N MET A 465 1.40 -13.36 9.90
CA MET A 465 1.01 -13.10 8.52
C MET A 465 -0.49 -12.81 8.47
N GLY A 466 -0.84 -11.53 8.36
CA GLY A 466 -2.20 -11.11 8.05
C GLY A 466 -2.50 -11.16 6.54
N PRO A 467 -3.76 -10.93 6.13
CA PRO A 467 -4.14 -10.81 4.72
C PRO A 467 -3.34 -9.76 3.96
N ARG A 468 -2.88 -8.71 4.65
CA ARG A 468 -1.88 -7.76 4.16
C ARG A 468 -0.66 -7.85 5.05
N SER A 469 0.47 -8.29 4.48
CA SER A 469 1.73 -8.45 5.19
C SER A 469 2.87 -7.89 4.37
N GLN A 470 3.88 -7.33 5.02
CA GLN A 470 5.09 -6.88 4.37
C GLN A 470 6.28 -7.70 4.87
N LEU A 471 7.00 -8.35 3.96
CA LEU A 471 8.29 -8.93 4.28
C LEU A 471 9.34 -7.81 4.24
N ARG A 472 10.03 -7.64 5.37
CA ARG A 472 11.06 -6.62 5.57
C ARG A 472 12.41 -7.31 5.74
N LEU A 473 13.28 -7.13 4.76
CA LEU A 473 14.59 -7.78 4.68
C LEU A 473 15.65 -6.70 4.87
N HIS A 474 16.30 -6.67 6.03
CA HIS A 474 17.21 -5.59 6.41
C HIS A 474 18.63 -6.09 6.55
N TYR A 475 19.53 -5.56 5.72
CA TYR A 475 20.96 -5.79 5.84
C TYR A 475 21.57 -4.89 6.92
N TYR A 476 22.24 -5.50 7.89
CA TYR A 476 23.07 -4.83 8.87
C TYR A 476 24.51 -5.20 8.59
N PHE A 477 25.29 -4.24 8.07
CA PHE A 477 26.74 -4.41 7.89
C PHE A 477 27.48 -3.78 9.06
N GLU A 478 28.37 -4.53 9.71
CA GLU A 478 29.18 -3.96 10.79
C GLU A 478 30.16 -2.93 10.21
N PRO A 479 30.07 -1.63 10.56
CA PRO A 479 31.04 -0.65 10.10
C PRO A 479 32.43 -1.01 10.64
N VAL A 480 33.48 -0.77 9.85
CA VAL A 480 34.85 -0.94 10.37
C VAL A 480 35.11 0.16 11.40
N GLY A 481 35.01 -0.18 12.68
CA GLY A 481 35.30 0.74 13.78
C GLY A 481 36.80 0.95 13.97
N GLY A 482 37.18 2.15 14.38
CA GLY A 482 38.57 2.49 14.68
C GLY A 482 38.97 3.89 14.23
N ARG A 483 39.86 4.51 14.99
CA ARG A 483 40.43 5.81 14.63
C ARG A 483 41.28 5.68 13.37
N CYS A 484 41.12 6.61 12.43
CA CYS A 484 41.87 6.66 11.15
C CYS A 484 41.65 5.45 10.23
N VAL A 485 40.56 4.71 10.40
CA VAL A 485 40.19 3.67 9.44
C VAL A 485 39.19 4.26 8.46
N PRO A 486 39.49 4.35 7.16
CA PRO A 486 38.54 4.89 6.20
C PRO A 486 37.33 3.95 6.11
N GLN A 487 36.14 4.50 6.26
CA GLN A 487 34.90 3.78 5.98
C GLN A 487 34.59 3.90 4.49
N LEU A 488 34.89 2.87 3.71
CA LEU A 488 34.52 2.82 2.30
C LEU A 488 33.09 2.34 2.14
N ASP A 489 32.25 3.11 1.45
CA ASP A 489 30.89 2.71 1.13
C ASP A 489 30.85 1.72 -0.05
N ASN A 490 31.35 0.51 0.19
CA ASN A 490 31.45 -0.55 -0.81
C ASN A 490 30.62 -1.79 -0.48
N VAL A 491 29.77 -1.72 0.55
CA VAL A 491 28.88 -2.82 0.93
C VAL A 491 27.55 -2.71 0.21
N ARG A 492 27.10 -3.84 -0.33
CA ARG A 492 25.83 -3.98 -1.04
C ARG A 492 25.13 -5.24 -0.58
N GLY A 493 23.81 -5.19 -0.51
CA GLY A 493 22.93 -6.33 -0.28
C GLY A 493 21.86 -6.37 -1.36
N ALA A 494 21.47 -7.56 -1.81
CA ALA A 494 20.37 -7.72 -2.75
C ALA A 494 19.62 -9.02 -2.51
N ILE A 495 18.30 -8.98 -2.64
CA ILE A 495 17.45 -10.17 -2.63
C ILE A 495 17.22 -10.56 -4.08
N ASP A 496 17.40 -11.84 -4.39
CA ASP A 496 17.20 -12.32 -5.75
C ASP A 496 15.70 -12.30 -6.10
N PRO A 497 15.30 -11.75 -7.26
CA PRO A 497 13.91 -11.78 -7.70
C PRO A 497 13.32 -13.18 -7.81
N THR A 498 14.15 -14.22 -7.94
CA THR A 498 13.73 -15.63 -7.99
C THR A 498 13.44 -16.25 -6.61
N SER A 499 13.61 -15.50 -5.52
CA SER A 499 13.15 -15.93 -4.18
C SER A 499 11.64 -16.16 -4.21
N THR A 500 11.17 -17.20 -3.51
CA THR A 500 9.76 -17.61 -3.57
C THR A 500 9.09 -17.77 -2.22
N ILE A 501 7.79 -17.45 -2.18
CA ILE A 501 6.88 -17.79 -1.09
C ILE A 501 5.80 -18.74 -1.63
N ASP A 502 5.48 -19.81 -0.89
CA ASP A 502 4.50 -20.81 -1.32
C ASP A 502 3.39 -21.01 -0.28
N VAL A 503 2.15 -20.74 -0.70
CA VAL A 503 0.94 -20.95 0.10
C VAL A 503 0.01 -22.00 -0.51
N SER A 504 0.43 -22.69 -1.57
CA SER A 504 -0.40 -23.67 -2.27
C SER A 504 -0.74 -24.91 -1.45
N GLY A 505 0.05 -25.21 -0.42
CA GLY A 505 -0.21 -26.31 0.52
C GLY A 505 -1.33 -26.04 1.55
N PHE A 506 -1.87 -24.81 1.60
CA PHE A 506 -2.86 -24.42 2.62
C PHE A 506 -4.29 -24.52 2.06
N PRO A 507 -5.21 -25.20 2.76
CA PRO A 507 -6.60 -25.24 2.35
C PRO A 507 -7.31 -23.91 2.65
N HIS A 508 -8.36 -23.62 1.88
CA HIS A 508 -9.21 -22.45 2.07
C HIS A 508 -10.41 -22.80 2.95
N PHE A 509 -10.42 -22.29 4.19
CA PHE A 509 -11.49 -22.51 5.16
C PHE A 509 -11.46 -21.45 6.26
N ILE A 510 -12.55 -20.70 6.41
CA ILE A 510 -12.67 -19.60 7.36
C ILE A 510 -14.00 -19.63 8.11
N ALA A 511 -13.97 -19.22 9.37
CA ALA A 511 -15.16 -18.94 10.17
C ALA A 511 -15.69 -17.53 9.85
N MET A 512 -16.97 -17.42 9.52
CA MET A 512 -17.66 -16.18 9.22
C MET A 512 -18.83 -16.00 10.20
N PRO A 513 -19.27 -14.76 10.47
CA PRO A 513 -18.80 -13.49 9.92
C PRO A 513 -17.47 -13.00 10.54
N GLU A 514 -16.56 -12.52 9.68
CA GLU A 514 -15.30 -11.88 10.07
C GLU A 514 -15.04 -10.64 9.20
N LEU A 515 -15.32 -9.46 9.75
CA LEU A 515 -15.17 -8.18 9.06
C LEU A 515 -13.69 -7.82 8.82
N ALA A 516 -12.74 -8.41 9.57
CA ALA A 516 -11.32 -8.24 9.24
C ALA A 516 -10.97 -8.82 7.86
N ALA A 517 -11.61 -9.93 7.46
CA ALA A 517 -11.40 -10.53 6.14
C ALA A 517 -11.97 -9.64 5.01
N TYR A 518 -13.11 -9.01 5.24
CA TYR A 518 -13.66 -8.00 4.34
C TYR A 518 -12.78 -6.74 4.28
N ALA A 519 -12.42 -6.18 5.44
CA ALA A 519 -11.74 -4.91 5.53
C ALA A 519 -10.33 -4.95 4.89
N ASN A 520 -9.59 -6.04 5.13
CA ASN A 520 -8.21 -6.20 4.64
C ASN A 520 -8.12 -6.85 3.25
N GLY A 521 -9.10 -7.69 2.89
CA GLY A 521 -9.03 -8.54 1.71
C GLY A 521 -10.21 -8.41 0.75
N GLY A 522 -11.28 -7.69 1.10
CA GLY A 522 -12.54 -7.65 0.34
C GLY A 522 -13.31 -8.98 0.34
N PHE A 523 -12.95 -9.92 1.21
CA PHE A 523 -13.55 -11.27 1.24
C PHE A 523 -14.94 -11.23 1.88
N PRO A 524 -15.92 -12.02 1.40
CA PRO A 524 -15.82 -13.06 0.37
C PRO A 524 -15.95 -12.57 -1.08
N PHE A 525 -16.28 -11.30 -1.30
CA PHE A 525 -16.51 -10.74 -2.63
C PHE A 525 -15.26 -10.84 -3.54
N SER A 526 -14.08 -10.70 -2.96
CA SER A 526 -12.78 -10.82 -3.65
C SER A 526 -12.35 -12.25 -3.96
N ARG A 527 -13.11 -13.29 -3.54
CA ARG A 527 -12.80 -14.69 -3.86
C ARG A 527 -12.71 -14.89 -5.38
N MET A 528 -13.57 -14.22 -6.13
CA MET A 528 -13.51 -14.12 -7.59
C MET A 528 -12.98 -12.72 -7.95
N ALA A 529 -11.86 -12.65 -8.68
CA ALA A 529 -11.20 -11.36 -8.91
C ALA A 529 -12.05 -10.34 -9.69
N ASP A 530 -13.02 -10.80 -10.50
CA ASP A 530 -13.96 -9.99 -11.28
C ASP A 530 -15.33 -9.79 -10.61
N LEU A 531 -15.48 -10.25 -9.36
CA LEU A 531 -16.70 -10.19 -8.56
C LEU A 531 -17.91 -10.90 -9.21
N SER A 532 -17.67 -11.96 -10.01
CA SER A 532 -18.74 -12.70 -10.69
C SER A 532 -19.79 -13.30 -9.75
N GLU A 533 -19.43 -13.56 -8.50
CA GLU A 533 -20.33 -14.10 -7.47
C GLU A 533 -20.79 -13.06 -6.46
N THR A 534 -20.67 -11.77 -6.79
CA THR A 534 -21.08 -10.66 -5.92
C THR A 534 -22.29 -9.93 -6.51
N ALA A 535 -23.25 -9.62 -5.65
CA ALA A 535 -24.31 -8.66 -5.94
C ALA A 535 -24.30 -7.54 -4.90
N VAL A 536 -24.50 -6.31 -5.36
CA VAL A 536 -24.73 -5.15 -4.49
C VAL A 536 -26.21 -4.82 -4.53
N ILE A 537 -26.81 -4.71 -3.35
CA ILE A 537 -28.21 -4.31 -3.21
C ILE A 537 -28.26 -2.89 -2.66
N LEU A 538 -28.75 -1.97 -3.48
CA LEU A 538 -28.98 -0.58 -3.13
C LEU A 538 -30.46 -0.35 -2.78
N PRO A 539 -30.82 0.79 -2.16
CA PRO A 539 -32.21 1.19 -2.02
C PRO A 539 -32.88 1.34 -3.39
N ALA A 540 -34.21 1.25 -3.46
CA ALA A 540 -34.94 1.38 -4.72
C ALA A 540 -34.74 2.75 -5.41
N GLN A 541 -34.43 3.77 -4.62
CA GLN A 541 -34.00 5.10 -5.07
C GLN A 541 -32.74 5.46 -4.27
N PRO A 542 -31.53 5.09 -4.76
CA PRO A 542 -30.30 5.39 -4.04
C PRO A 542 -30.01 6.89 -4.08
N ASP A 543 -29.60 7.44 -2.96
CA ASP A 543 -29.11 8.82 -2.91
C ASP A 543 -27.61 8.89 -3.32
N SER A 544 -27.05 10.09 -3.32
CA SER A 544 -25.62 10.28 -3.63
C SER A 544 -24.72 9.62 -2.59
N ALA A 545 -25.11 9.57 -1.31
CA ALA A 545 -24.33 8.95 -0.24
C ALA A 545 -24.28 7.42 -0.38
N ASP A 546 -25.40 6.79 -0.75
CA ASP A 546 -25.48 5.37 -1.05
C ASP A 546 -24.58 5.01 -2.25
N THR A 547 -24.64 5.84 -3.29
CA THR A 547 -23.84 5.64 -4.52
C THR A 547 -22.34 5.85 -4.26
N GLU A 548 -21.96 6.87 -3.51
CA GLU A 548 -20.56 7.10 -3.12
C GLU A 548 -20.02 5.97 -2.26
N THR A 549 -20.83 5.47 -1.32
CA THR A 549 -20.49 4.31 -0.50
C THR A 549 -20.28 3.09 -1.40
N TYR A 550 -21.21 2.80 -2.31
CA TYR A 550 -21.06 1.73 -3.29
C TYR A 550 -19.76 1.83 -4.08
N LEU A 551 -19.49 2.97 -4.71
CA LEU A 551 -18.29 3.16 -5.52
C LEU A 551 -17.02 3.06 -4.69
N GLY A 552 -17.02 3.59 -3.46
CA GLY A 552 -15.92 3.51 -2.52
C GLY A 552 -15.62 2.08 -2.06
N LEU A 553 -16.64 1.29 -1.72
CA LEU A 553 -16.48 -0.11 -1.34
C LEU A 553 -16.00 -0.97 -2.52
N LEU A 554 -16.47 -0.70 -3.74
CA LEU A 554 -15.98 -1.37 -4.95
C LEU A 554 -14.53 -0.96 -5.28
N GLY A 555 -14.18 0.30 -5.06
CA GLY A 555 -12.80 0.78 -5.11
C GLY A 555 -11.89 0.05 -4.11
N GLN A 556 -12.37 -0.17 -2.88
CA GLN A 556 -11.64 -0.91 -1.85
C GLN A 556 -11.44 -2.40 -2.24
N ILE A 557 -12.46 -3.04 -2.83
CA ILE A 557 -12.32 -4.43 -3.29
C ILE A 557 -11.35 -4.49 -4.48
N GLY A 558 -11.48 -3.58 -5.45
CA GLY A 558 -10.55 -3.46 -6.58
C GLY A 558 -9.11 -3.19 -6.15
N ARG A 559 -8.93 -2.42 -5.06
CA ARG A 559 -7.64 -2.27 -4.39
C ARG A 559 -7.09 -3.60 -3.89
N SER A 560 -7.92 -4.43 -3.28
CA SER A 560 -7.48 -5.73 -2.75
C SER A 560 -7.17 -6.75 -3.85
N THR A 561 -7.98 -6.80 -4.91
CA THR A 561 -7.82 -7.79 -5.98
C THR A 561 -6.78 -7.37 -7.02
N GLY A 562 -6.65 -6.07 -7.28
CA GLY A 562 -5.88 -5.54 -8.41
C GLY A 562 -6.56 -5.76 -9.77
N TYR A 563 -7.86 -6.04 -9.79
CA TYR A 563 -8.63 -6.32 -11.01
C TYR A 563 -10.01 -5.63 -10.96
N PRO A 564 -10.51 -5.09 -12.08
CA PRO A 564 -11.82 -4.43 -12.11
C PRO A 564 -12.97 -5.43 -11.88
N ALA A 565 -14.04 -4.95 -11.24
CA ALA A 565 -15.25 -5.69 -10.91
C ALA A 565 -16.16 -5.91 -12.13
N LEU A 566 -15.63 -6.56 -13.19
CA LEU A 566 -16.31 -6.69 -14.49
C LEU A 566 -17.70 -7.35 -14.39
N ARG A 567 -17.91 -8.24 -13.42
CA ARG A 567 -19.09 -9.10 -13.33
C ARG A 567 -19.95 -8.88 -12.08
N VAL A 568 -19.73 -7.78 -11.37
CA VAL A 568 -20.63 -7.38 -10.29
C VAL A 568 -22.05 -7.15 -10.83
N LYS A 569 -23.05 -7.51 -10.02
CA LYS A 569 -24.46 -7.17 -10.27
C LYS A 569 -24.95 -6.13 -9.29
N VAL A 570 -25.71 -5.16 -9.78
CA VAL A 570 -26.37 -4.16 -8.93
C VAL A 570 -27.87 -4.35 -9.04
N GLY A 571 -28.50 -4.58 -7.90
CA GLY A 571 -29.94 -4.83 -7.80
C GLY A 571 -30.62 -3.97 -6.74
N THR A 572 -31.93 -4.03 -6.75
CA THR A 572 -32.84 -3.41 -5.77
C THR A 572 -33.27 -4.41 -4.71
N PRO A 573 -33.93 -3.97 -3.62
CA PRO A 573 -34.38 -4.87 -2.57
C PRO A 573 -35.36 -5.94 -3.08
N SER A 574 -36.17 -5.62 -4.09
CA SER A 574 -37.08 -6.56 -4.75
C SER A 574 -36.37 -7.63 -5.58
N GLU A 575 -35.16 -7.36 -6.06
CA GLU A 575 -34.39 -8.27 -6.90
C GLU A 575 -33.44 -9.16 -6.08
N ALA A 576 -33.25 -8.89 -4.78
CA ALA A 576 -32.34 -9.65 -3.92
C ALA A 576 -32.59 -11.17 -3.95
N VAL A 577 -33.84 -11.61 -4.02
CA VAL A 577 -34.20 -13.05 -4.11
C VAL A 577 -33.68 -13.70 -5.39
N GLN A 578 -33.66 -12.96 -6.51
CA GLN A 578 -33.13 -13.43 -7.80
C GLN A 578 -31.60 -13.57 -7.79
N LEU A 579 -30.94 -12.89 -6.84
CA LEU A 579 -29.49 -12.84 -6.66
C LEU A 579 -29.02 -13.69 -5.46
N ALA A 580 -29.88 -14.59 -4.95
CA ALA A 580 -29.62 -15.41 -3.77
C ALA A 580 -28.43 -16.38 -3.90
N ASP A 581 -27.97 -16.66 -5.12
CA ASP A 581 -26.79 -17.48 -5.38
C ASP A 581 -25.46 -16.73 -5.23
N LYS A 582 -25.49 -15.43 -4.93
CA LYS A 582 -24.33 -14.54 -4.78
C LYS A 582 -24.12 -14.11 -3.33
N ASP A 583 -22.91 -13.67 -3.03
CA ASP A 583 -22.61 -12.94 -1.80
C ASP A 583 -23.14 -11.50 -1.96
N LEU A 584 -23.85 -10.99 -0.94
CA LEU A 584 -24.60 -9.74 -1.02
C LEU A 584 -23.92 -8.62 -0.24
N LEU A 585 -23.61 -7.52 -0.92
CA LEU A 585 -23.22 -6.27 -0.29
C LEU A 585 -24.46 -5.35 -0.24
N VAL A 586 -25.08 -5.19 0.92
CA VAL A 586 -26.30 -4.40 1.08
C VAL A 586 -25.95 -3.03 1.62
N ILE A 587 -26.31 -1.98 0.89
CA ILE A 587 -25.98 -0.60 1.22
C ILE A 587 -27.28 0.19 1.43
N GLY A 588 -27.26 1.13 2.36
CA GLY A 588 -28.33 2.08 2.58
C GLY A 588 -28.34 2.60 4.01
N ASN A 589 -29.39 3.35 4.36
CA ASN A 589 -29.68 3.67 5.76
C ASN A 589 -30.83 2.79 6.29
N LEU A 590 -31.05 2.80 7.61
CA LEU A 590 -32.07 1.99 8.27
C LEU A 590 -33.52 2.31 7.84
N GLN A 591 -33.75 3.44 7.15
CA GLN A 591 -35.07 3.87 6.68
C GLN A 591 -35.27 3.58 5.19
N SER A 592 -34.24 3.76 4.35
CA SER A 592 -34.31 3.60 2.90
C SER A 592 -34.15 2.15 2.44
N GLN A 593 -33.52 1.30 3.25
CA GLN A 593 -33.22 -0.09 2.89
C GLN A 593 -34.11 -1.08 3.67
N PRO A 594 -35.20 -1.58 3.07
CA PRO A 594 -36.16 -2.46 3.75
C PRO A 594 -35.57 -3.81 4.16
N LEU A 595 -34.51 -4.29 3.49
CA LEU A 595 -33.85 -5.56 3.83
C LEU A 595 -33.27 -5.55 5.24
N PHE A 596 -32.83 -4.40 5.75
CA PHE A 596 -32.34 -4.29 7.14
C PHE A 596 -33.44 -4.53 8.17
N THR A 597 -34.70 -4.22 7.84
CA THR A 597 -35.84 -4.53 8.71
C THR A 597 -36.27 -5.99 8.53
N GLN A 598 -36.31 -6.49 7.29
CA GLN A 598 -36.69 -7.88 7.00
C GLN A 598 -35.72 -8.91 7.58
N TRP A 599 -34.44 -8.57 7.68
CA TRP A 599 -33.40 -9.48 8.18
C TRP A 599 -32.92 -9.12 9.60
N ALA A 600 -33.68 -8.31 10.33
CA ALA A 600 -33.30 -7.83 11.67
C ALA A 600 -32.91 -8.98 12.62
N ASP A 601 -33.60 -10.13 12.57
CA ASP A 601 -33.33 -11.30 13.42
C ASP A 601 -31.99 -12.01 13.09
N LYS A 602 -31.45 -11.77 11.90
CA LYS A 602 -30.16 -12.34 11.44
C LYS A 602 -29.00 -11.37 11.59
N MET A 603 -29.29 -10.08 11.75
CA MET A 603 -28.27 -9.07 11.95
C MET A 603 -27.73 -9.12 13.38
N PRO A 604 -26.43 -8.84 13.58
CA PRO A 604 -25.85 -8.69 14.92
C PRO A 604 -26.35 -7.43 15.66
N LEU A 605 -27.25 -6.66 15.06
CA LEU A 605 -27.80 -5.42 15.59
C LEU A 605 -29.18 -5.66 16.21
N LYS A 606 -29.35 -5.31 17.50
CA LYS A 606 -30.67 -5.27 18.16
C LYS A 606 -31.14 -3.81 18.30
N ARG A 607 -32.30 -3.48 17.73
CA ARG A 607 -32.94 -2.15 17.85
C ARG A 607 -33.47 -1.94 19.28
N ASN A 608 -33.28 -0.75 19.86
CA ASN A 608 -33.83 -0.40 21.17
C ASN A 608 -35.35 -0.65 21.21
N GLY A 609 -35.81 -1.47 22.18
CA GLY A 609 -37.23 -1.72 22.43
C GLY A 609 -37.55 -3.08 23.07
N ALA A 610 -36.70 -4.08 22.90
CA ALA A 610 -36.75 -5.30 23.70
C ALA A 610 -35.76 -5.17 24.86
N ALA A 611 -36.25 -5.30 26.10
CA ALA A 611 -35.41 -5.40 27.29
C ALA A 611 -34.29 -6.44 27.07
N PRO A 612 -33.15 -6.33 27.77
CA PRO A 612 -32.19 -7.41 27.79
C PRO A 612 -32.92 -8.68 28.24
N GLU A 613 -33.05 -9.68 27.37
CA GLU A 613 -32.86 -11.03 27.87
C GLU A 613 -31.39 -11.08 28.27
N ILE A 614 -31.14 -10.74 29.53
CA ILE A 614 -30.02 -11.30 30.26
C ILE A 614 -30.25 -12.81 30.12
N LYS A 615 -29.57 -13.45 29.16
CA LYS A 615 -29.33 -14.89 29.28
C LYS A 615 -28.45 -14.99 30.52
N LEU A 616 -29.09 -15.12 31.69
CA LEU A 616 -28.43 -15.57 32.90
C LEU A 616 -27.72 -16.84 32.44
N GLY A 617 -26.39 -16.81 32.43
CA GLY A 617 -25.57 -17.96 32.10
C GLY A 617 -26.03 -19.13 32.95
N SER A 618 -26.91 -19.94 32.36
CA SER A 618 -27.37 -21.16 32.95
C SER A 618 -26.18 -22.08 32.90
N TRP A 619 -25.87 -22.74 34.02
CA TRP A 619 -24.90 -23.82 34.06
C TRP A 619 -25.14 -24.86 32.93
N ILE A 620 -26.37 -24.96 32.41
CA ILE A 620 -26.78 -25.79 31.27
C ILE A 620 -26.20 -25.27 29.95
N ASP A 621 -26.19 -23.96 29.70
CA ASP A 621 -25.63 -23.38 28.46
C ASP A 621 -24.10 -23.55 28.42
N ASN A 622 -23.41 -23.35 29.55
CA ASN A 622 -21.98 -23.67 29.69
C ASN A 622 -21.70 -25.17 29.53
N THR A 623 -22.63 -26.05 29.96
CA THR A 623 -22.49 -27.50 29.77
C THR A 623 -22.69 -27.88 28.31
N ILE A 624 -23.59 -27.20 27.58
CA ILE A 624 -23.83 -27.43 26.15
C ILE A 624 -22.67 -26.88 25.30
N ASP A 625 -22.10 -25.72 25.63
CA ASP A 625 -20.91 -25.20 24.94
C ASP A 625 -19.67 -26.08 25.20
N PHE A 626 -19.57 -26.70 26.39
CA PHE A 626 -18.59 -27.75 26.67
C PHE A 626 -18.86 -29.05 25.89
N VAL A 627 -20.14 -29.40 25.67
CA VAL A 627 -20.56 -30.58 24.89
C VAL A 627 -20.27 -30.41 23.39
N ILE A 628 -20.54 -29.23 22.84
CA ILE A 628 -20.42 -28.90 21.41
C ILE A 628 -19.01 -28.39 21.07
N GLY A 629 -18.26 -27.91 22.05
CA GLY A 629 -16.92 -27.40 21.82
C GLY A 629 -16.87 -26.00 21.21
N ALA A 630 -17.85 -25.17 21.55
CA ALA A 630 -17.92 -23.80 21.07
C ALA A 630 -16.85 -22.95 21.78
N ARG A 631 -15.64 -22.88 21.20
CA ARG A 631 -14.68 -21.84 21.59
C ARG A 631 -15.17 -20.51 21.02
N THR A 632 -15.88 -19.73 21.82
CA THR A 632 -16.17 -18.33 21.53
C THR A 632 -14.89 -17.51 21.69
N ARG A 633 -14.67 -16.54 20.80
CA ARG A 633 -13.55 -15.59 20.91
C ARG A 633 -13.80 -14.74 22.18
N GLU A 634 -12.94 -14.84 23.18
CA GLU A 634 -13.06 -14.09 24.45
C GLU A 634 -12.54 -12.64 24.33
N ASP A 635 -11.87 -12.31 23.23
CA ASP A 635 -11.23 -11.00 22.99
C ASP A 635 -12.19 -9.92 22.48
N LEU A 636 -13.39 -10.30 22.02
CA LEU A 636 -14.46 -9.40 21.59
C LEU A 636 -15.70 -9.60 22.48
N PRO A 637 -16.37 -8.52 22.92
CA PRO A 637 -17.59 -8.66 23.69
C PRO A 637 -18.66 -9.36 22.86
N GLY A 638 -19.22 -10.47 23.39
CA GLY A 638 -20.21 -11.33 22.70
C GLY A 638 -21.57 -10.67 22.48
N SER A 639 -21.81 -9.52 23.12
CA SER A 639 -22.87 -8.58 22.78
C SER A 639 -22.59 -7.27 23.52
N MET A 640 -22.55 -6.15 22.80
CA MET A 640 -22.76 -4.84 23.41
C MET A 640 -24.10 -4.31 22.92
N GLN A 641 -24.97 -3.93 23.86
CA GLN A 641 -26.12 -3.11 23.54
C GLN A 641 -25.63 -1.71 23.21
N ILE A 642 -25.12 -1.53 22.00
CA ILE A 642 -24.84 -0.18 21.51
C ILE A 642 -26.13 0.31 20.89
N ALA A 643 -26.81 1.19 21.62
CA ALA A 643 -27.83 2.03 21.06
C ALA A 643 -27.14 2.88 19.98
N ILE A 644 -27.25 2.47 18.71
CA ILE A 644 -27.02 3.37 17.59
C ILE A 644 -27.88 4.59 17.89
N THR A 645 -27.27 5.74 18.11
CA THR A 645 -28.05 6.96 18.33
C THR A 645 -28.83 7.20 17.04
N GLY A 646 -30.13 7.43 17.15
CA GLY A 646 -31.00 7.70 16.00
C GLY A 646 -30.68 9.02 15.27
N ASP A 647 -29.55 9.66 15.58
CA ASP A 647 -29.07 10.89 14.97
C ASP A 647 -28.42 10.68 13.59
N GLY A 648 -28.23 9.43 13.16
CA GLY A 648 -27.76 9.10 11.80
C GLY A 648 -26.28 9.34 11.56
N ARG A 649 -25.51 9.64 12.62
CA ARG A 649 -24.08 9.96 12.55
C ARG A 649 -23.17 8.74 12.62
N ASP A 650 -23.71 7.60 13.02
CA ASP A 650 -22.98 6.34 13.06
C ASP A 650 -23.00 5.67 11.68
N ALA A 651 -21.84 5.19 11.25
CA ALA A 651 -21.77 4.19 10.20
C ALA A 651 -21.58 2.81 10.83
N VAL A 652 -22.26 1.82 10.27
CA VAL A 652 -22.19 0.45 10.76
C VAL A 652 -21.88 -0.48 9.61
N LEU A 653 -20.90 -1.34 9.82
CA LEU A 653 -20.62 -2.47 8.96
C LEU A 653 -21.00 -3.74 9.73
N ALA A 654 -21.82 -4.62 9.12
CA ALA A 654 -22.27 -5.85 9.75
C ALA A 654 -22.17 -7.02 8.78
N GLY A 655 -21.56 -8.13 9.20
CA GLY A 655 -21.47 -9.38 8.46
C GLY A 655 -22.37 -10.45 9.08
N PHE A 656 -23.07 -11.22 8.25
CA PHE A 656 -23.86 -12.38 8.68
C PHE A 656 -24.07 -13.36 7.52
N GLU A 657 -24.65 -14.54 7.80
CA GLU A 657 -25.00 -15.51 6.76
C GLU A 657 -26.25 -15.06 5.99
N SER A 658 -26.26 -15.23 4.68
CA SER A 658 -27.39 -14.87 3.83
C SER A 658 -28.64 -15.64 4.23
N PRO A 659 -29.75 -14.95 4.59
CA PRO A 659 -31.03 -15.61 4.88
C PRO A 659 -31.64 -16.29 3.64
N LEU A 660 -31.19 -15.93 2.44
CA LEU A 660 -31.70 -16.44 1.18
C LEU A 660 -31.04 -17.76 0.76
N ARG A 661 -29.77 -17.96 1.11
CA ARG A 661 -29.02 -19.17 0.77
C ARG A 661 -27.88 -19.41 1.76
N GLY A 662 -27.89 -20.56 2.42
CA GLY A 662 -26.82 -20.97 3.32
C GLY A 662 -25.45 -21.06 2.62
N GLY A 663 -24.40 -20.73 3.34
CA GLY A 663 -23.02 -20.65 2.86
C GLY A 663 -22.67 -19.40 2.05
N ARG A 664 -23.64 -18.51 1.78
CA ARG A 664 -23.39 -17.16 1.23
C ARG A 664 -23.35 -16.12 2.33
N SER A 665 -22.59 -15.07 2.13
CA SER A 665 -22.42 -13.99 3.10
C SER A 665 -23.20 -12.74 2.71
N VAL A 666 -23.68 -12.03 3.72
CA VAL A 666 -24.15 -10.66 3.60
C VAL A 666 -23.19 -9.76 4.35
N VAL A 667 -22.73 -8.69 3.69
CA VAL A 667 -22.10 -7.55 4.36
C VAL A 667 -23.03 -6.36 4.19
N ALA A 668 -23.58 -5.87 5.30
CA ALA A 668 -24.44 -4.71 5.36
C ALA A 668 -23.61 -3.48 5.72
N ALA A 669 -23.59 -2.47 4.84
CA ALA A 669 -23.04 -1.14 5.09
C ALA A 669 -24.20 -0.18 5.34
N ILE A 670 -24.48 0.07 6.63
CA ILE A 670 -25.52 0.99 7.07
C ILE A 670 -24.88 2.37 7.23
N THR A 671 -25.22 3.30 6.36
CA THR A 671 -24.64 4.65 6.37
C THR A 671 -25.62 5.68 5.80
N GLY A 672 -25.35 6.95 6.06
CA GLY A 672 -26.07 8.08 5.48
C GLY A 672 -25.10 9.21 5.09
N PRO A 673 -25.62 10.38 4.67
CA PRO A 673 -24.81 11.51 4.21
C PRO A 673 -23.71 11.93 5.20
N ASP A 674 -24.01 11.92 6.50
CA ASP A 674 -23.09 12.38 7.56
C ASP A 674 -22.10 11.30 8.01
N SER A 675 -22.39 10.01 7.76
CA SER A 675 -21.59 8.89 8.29
C SER A 675 -20.74 8.16 7.24
N LYS A 676 -21.01 8.37 5.94
CA LYS A 676 -20.30 7.70 4.83
C LYS A 676 -18.79 7.93 4.87
N GLU A 677 -18.37 9.13 5.21
CA GLU A 677 -16.96 9.51 5.24
C GLU A 677 -16.23 8.76 6.36
N ALA A 678 -16.87 8.59 7.52
CA ALA A 678 -16.30 7.83 8.63
C ALA A 678 -16.07 6.35 8.23
N LEU A 679 -17.03 5.73 7.53
CA LEU A 679 -16.89 4.37 7.02
C LEU A 679 -15.73 4.24 6.02
N LEU A 680 -15.76 5.06 4.96
CA LEU A 680 -14.75 5.00 3.91
C LEU A 680 -13.36 5.34 4.45
N ASN A 681 -13.26 6.35 5.32
CA ASN A 681 -11.99 6.73 5.94
C ASN A 681 -11.43 5.63 6.86
N THR A 682 -12.30 4.94 7.62
CA THR A 682 -11.91 3.80 8.45
C THR A 682 -11.31 2.67 7.60
N LEU A 683 -11.94 2.36 6.46
CA LEU A 683 -11.47 1.30 5.56
C LEU A 683 -10.20 1.65 4.77
N MET A 684 -9.89 2.95 4.64
CA MET A 684 -8.69 3.43 3.92
C MET A 684 -7.52 3.78 4.84
N THR A 685 -7.74 3.95 6.14
CA THR A 685 -6.70 4.34 7.10
C THR A 685 -6.16 3.10 7.83
N PRO A 686 -4.88 2.71 7.63
CA PRO A 686 -4.34 1.47 8.19
C PRO A 686 -4.54 1.29 9.71
N GLU A 687 -4.38 2.35 10.49
CA GLU A 687 -4.54 2.29 11.95
C GLU A 687 -5.99 2.09 12.41
N LEU A 688 -6.95 2.62 11.66
CA LEU A 688 -8.38 2.40 11.93
C LEU A 688 -8.83 1.03 11.39
N LEU A 689 -8.29 0.61 10.25
CA LEU A 689 -8.58 -0.67 9.60
C LEU A 689 -8.29 -1.87 10.51
N LYS A 690 -7.19 -1.83 11.26
CA LYS A 690 -6.81 -2.87 12.24
C LYS A 690 -7.90 -3.14 13.30
N ARG A 691 -8.75 -2.14 13.57
CA ARG A 691 -9.84 -2.22 14.55
C ARG A 691 -11.12 -2.82 13.99
N VAL A 692 -11.25 -2.98 12.67
CA VAL A 692 -12.42 -3.59 12.02
C VAL A 692 -12.31 -5.11 12.11
N GLN A 693 -13.09 -5.73 12.98
CA GLN A 693 -13.03 -7.16 13.29
C GLN A 693 -14.41 -7.71 13.69
N GLY A 694 -14.54 -9.03 13.74
CA GLY A 694 -15.74 -9.69 14.26
C GLY A 694 -16.92 -9.62 13.30
N SER A 695 -18.14 -9.60 13.82
CA SER A 695 -19.35 -9.60 12.98
C SER A 695 -19.93 -8.21 12.75
N MET A 696 -19.58 -7.24 13.58
CA MET A 696 -20.12 -5.89 13.50
C MET A 696 -19.09 -4.85 13.92
N THR A 697 -18.99 -3.75 13.19
CA THR A 697 -18.16 -2.61 13.52
C THR A 697 -18.98 -1.33 13.41
N ILE A 698 -18.93 -0.51 14.46
CA ILE A 698 -19.56 0.80 14.53
C ILE A 698 -18.48 1.87 14.45
N MET A 699 -18.71 2.87 13.61
CA MET A 699 -17.76 3.91 13.28
C MET A 699 -18.42 5.27 13.49
N ARG A 700 -17.78 6.11 14.31
CA ARG A 700 -18.16 7.51 14.54
C ARG A 700 -16.90 8.34 14.52
N ASP A 701 -16.75 9.19 13.50
CA ASP A 701 -15.54 9.97 13.25
C ASP A 701 -14.27 9.09 13.23
N THR A 702 -13.48 9.09 14.30
CA THR A 702 -12.26 8.29 14.47
C THR A 702 -12.41 7.14 15.48
N GLN A 703 -13.58 6.99 16.10
CA GLN A 703 -13.89 5.90 17.01
C GLN A 703 -14.41 4.70 16.23
N VAL A 704 -13.76 3.56 16.42
CA VAL A 704 -14.09 2.29 15.75
C VAL A 704 -14.23 1.23 16.83
N ASN A 705 -15.44 0.71 17.00
CA ASN A 705 -15.78 -0.30 17.99
C ASN A 705 -16.28 -1.56 17.29
N SER A 706 -15.62 -2.69 17.53
CA SER A 706 -15.97 -3.98 16.93
C SER A 706 -16.60 -4.92 17.96
N VAL A 707 -17.52 -5.75 17.48
CA VAL A 707 -18.32 -6.69 18.27
C VAL A 707 -18.41 -8.01 17.50
N LEU A 708 -18.41 -9.12 18.24
CA LEU A 708 -18.69 -10.44 17.68
C LEU A 708 -20.04 -10.91 18.23
N GLY A 709 -21.09 -10.76 17.43
CA GLY A 709 -22.44 -11.25 17.71
C GLY A 709 -23.05 -12.03 16.55
N GLY A 710 -23.97 -12.96 16.84
CA GLY A 710 -24.65 -13.80 15.85
C GLY A 710 -24.01 -15.18 15.66
N ASP A 711 -24.67 -16.02 14.85
CA ASP A 711 -24.24 -17.39 14.59
C ASP A 711 -23.00 -17.43 13.66
N THR A 712 -22.04 -18.29 13.99
CA THR A 712 -20.85 -18.52 13.15
C THR A 712 -21.14 -19.63 12.14
N TYR A 713 -20.84 -19.37 10.86
CA TYR A 713 -20.87 -20.33 9.77
C TYR A 713 -19.48 -20.46 9.15
N TYR A 714 -19.29 -21.45 8.26
CA TYR A 714 -17.98 -21.72 7.66
C TYR A 714 -18.05 -21.63 6.14
N VAL A 715 -17.08 -20.93 5.57
CA VAL A 715 -16.89 -20.79 4.12
C VAL A 715 -15.61 -21.51 3.72
N GLY A 716 -15.65 -22.27 2.63
CA GLY A 716 -14.52 -23.07 2.14
C GLY A 716 -14.64 -24.56 2.47
N ARG A 717 -13.54 -25.29 2.27
CA ARG A 717 -13.50 -26.76 2.45
C ARG A 717 -12.17 -27.20 3.03
N LEU A 718 -12.22 -28.10 4.01
CA LEU A 718 -11.05 -28.76 4.56
C LEU A 718 -10.87 -30.15 3.91
N PRO A 719 -9.62 -30.62 3.74
CA PRO A 719 -9.36 -32.02 3.43
C PRO A 719 -10.05 -32.94 4.45
N PRO A 720 -10.55 -34.13 4.07
CA PRO A 720 -11.39 -34.95 4.95
C PRO A 720 -10.77 -35.25 6.32
N ILE A 721 -9.47 -35.54 6.33
CA ILE A 721 -8.72 -35.83 7.56
C ILE A 721 -8.59 -34.59 8.44
N ALA A 722 -8.26 -33.44 7.84
CA ALA A 722 -8.16 -32.16 8.55
C ALA A 722 -9.53 -31.74 9.09
N TRP A 723 -10.62 -31.97 8.34
CA TRP A 723 -11.99 -31.71 8.78
C TRP A 723 -12.35 -32.55 10.02
N VAL A 724 -12.07 -33.86 10.00
CA VAL A 724 -12.32 -34.74 11.15
C VAL A 724 -11.51 -34.28 12.36
N GLN A 725 -10.20 -34.04 12.18
CA GLN A 725 -9.33 -33.57 13.26
C GLN A 725 -9.80 -32.23 13.84
N TRP A 726 -10.22 -31.30 12.98
CA TRP A 726 -10.73 -29.99 13.38
C TRP A 726 -12.00 -30.11 14.21
N ASN A 727 -12.99 -30.88 13.73
CA ASN A 727 -14.24 -31.10 14.46
C ASN A 727 -14.03 -31.82 15.80
N LEU A 728 -13.19 -32.87 15.83
CA LEU A 728 -12.83 -33.58 17.06
C LEU A 728 -12.07 -32.69 18.05
N SER A 729 -11.23 -31.76 17.56
CA SER A 729 -10.48 -30.84 18.43
C SER A 729 -11.37 -29.81 19.12
N ARG A 730 -12.55 -29.56 18.55
CA ARG A 730 -13.52 -28.62 19.09
C ARG A 730 -14.38 -29.30 20.14
N SER A 731 -14.99 -30.44 19.84
CA SER A 731 -15.85 -31.18 20.79
C SER A 731 -15.08 -32.28 21.54
N PRO A 732 -14.75 -32.11 22.84
CA PRO A 732 -14.10 -33.13 23.64
C PRO A 732 -14.96 -34.40 23.76
N LEU A 733 -16.29 -34.27 23.70
CA LEU A 733 -17.22 -35.39 23.77
C LEU A 733 -17.26 -36.21 22.47
N MET A 734 -17.20 -35.58 21.30
CA MET A 734 -17.04 -36.34 20.04
C MET A 734 -15.74 -37.14 20.07
N LEU A 735 -14.67 -36.55 20.60
CA LEU A 735 -13.39 -37.25 20.77
C LEU A 735 -13.51 -38.41 21.77
N ALA A 736 -14.15 -38.21 22.92
CA ALA A 736 -14.41 -39.27 23.90
C ALA A 736 -15.29 -40.39 23.31
N GLY A 737 -16.34 -40.05 22.57
CA GLY A 737 -17.21 -40.99 21.87
C GLY A 737 -16.45 -41.80 20.83
N LEU A 738 -15.59 -41.17 20.04
CA LEU A 738 -14.73 -41.86 19.08
C LEU A 738 -13.78 -42.84 19.77
N VAL A 739 -13.16 -42.43 20.89
CA VAL A 739 -12.29 -43.30 21.69
C VAL A 739 -13.07 -44.51 22.23
N LEU A 740 -14.29 -44.31 22.73
CA LEU A 740 -15.16 -45.39 23.21
C LEU A 740 -15.52 -46.37 22.07
N VAL A 741 -15.90 -45.85 20.90
CA VAL A 741 -16.22 -46.69 19.73
C VAL A 741 -14.99 -47.49 19.29
N LEU A 742 -13.81 -46.86 19.22
CA LEU A 742 -12.56 -47.55 18.87
C LEU A 742 -12.17 -48.60 19.93
N ALA A 743 -12.39 -48.32 21.22
CA ALA A 743 -12.16 -49.28 22.29
C ALA A 743 -13.11 -50.48 22.20
N LEU A 744 -14.40 -50.26 21.94
CA LEU A 744 -15.39 -51.33 21.74
C LEU A 744 -15.09 -52.17 20.50
N LEU A 745 -14.70 -51.55 19.38
CA LEU A 745 -14.27 -52.26 18.17
C LEU A 745 -13.00 -53.08 18.43
N GLY A 746 -12.01 -52.50 19.11
CA GLY A 746 -10.79 -53.20 19.51
C GLY A 746 -11.08 -54.40 20.42
N ALA A 747 -11.99 -54.24 21.38
CA ALA A 747 -12.45 -55.31 22.24
C ALA A 747 -13.19 -56.41 21.44
N ALA A 748 -14.07 -56.05 20.52
CA ALA A 748 -14.80 -56.99 19.66
C ALA A 748 -13.86 -57.79 18.75
N VAL A 749 -12.89 -57.13 18.10
CA VAL A 749 -11.86 -57.78 17.27
C VAL A 749 -10.99 -58.72 18.11
N SER A 750 -10.57 -58.27 19.29
CA SER A 750 -9.78 -59.09 20.22
C SER A 750 -10.57 -60.32 20.68
N TYR A 751 -11.84 -60.14 21.03
CA TYR A 751 -12.75 -61.21 21.43
C TYR A 751 -12.96 -62.23 20.29
N ALA A 752 -13.24 -61.76 19.08
CA ALA A 752 -13.38 -62.61 17.90
C ALA A 752 -12.08 -63.37 17.58
N GLY A 753 -10.93 -62.70 17.68
CA GLY A 753 -9.61 -63.31 17.48
C GLY A 753 -9.29 -64.39 18.53
N LEU A 754 -9.60 -64.13 19.79
CA LEU A 754 -9.46 -65.10 20.89
C LEU A 754 -10.41 -66.29 20.72
N GLN A 755 -11.67 -66.06 20.32
CA GLN A 755 -12.63 -67.12 20.00
C GLN A 755 -12.14 -68.00 18.84
N LEU A 756 -11.62 -67.43 17.77
CA LEU A 756 -11.06 -68.17 16.64
C LEU A 756 -9.87 -69.04 17.08
N ARG A 757 -8.97 -68.51 17.93
CA ARG A 757 -7.86 -69.28 18.52
C ARG A 757 -8.34 -70.40 19.44
N ALA A 758 -9.35 -70.16 20.26
CA ALA A 758 -9.95 -71.18 21.13
C ALA A 758 -10.56 -72.32 20.32
N ARG A 759 -11.32 -72.01 19.26
CA ARG A 759 -11.89 -73.00 18.33
C ARG A 759 -10.80 -73.82 17.65
N LYS A 760 -9.70 -73.19 17.19
CA LYS A 760 -8.55 -73.91 16.62
C LYS A 760 -7.86 -74.85 17.61
N ARG A 761 -7.79 -74.50 18.90
CA ARG A 761 -7.22 -75.39 19.93
C ARG A 761 -8.13 -76.57 20.24
N LEU A 762 -9.44 -76.35 20.29
CA LEU A 762 -10.43 -77.43 20.50
C LEU A 762 -10.47 -78.40 19.32
N SER A 763 -10.30 -77.95 18.07
CA SER A 763 -10.18 -78.83 16.90
C SER A 763 -8.90 -79.68 16.91
N VAL A 764 -7.82 -79.21 17.53
CA VAL A 764 -6.57 -79.99 17.71
C VAL A 764 -6.67 -80.94 18.90
N GLY A 765 -7.46 -80.61 19.94
CA GLY A 765 -7.75 -81.50 21.07
C GLY A 765 -8.63 -82.69 20.70
N SER A 766 -9.65 -82.50 19.85
CA SER A 766 -10.50 -83.60 19.34
C SER A 766 -9.78 -84.55 18.39
N ALA A 767 -8.61 -84.19 17.86
CA ALA A 767 -7.79 -85.09 17.04
C ALA A 767 -6.90 -86.05 17.87
N LYS A 768 -6.88 -85.92 19.21
CA LYS A 768 -6.17 -86.84 20.12
C LYS A 768 -7.10 -87.82 20.88
N THR A 769 -8.40 -87.79 20.60
CA THR A 769 -9.40 -88.72 21.17
C THR A 769 -10.17 -89.49 20.09
N LYS A 770 -9.50 -89.80 18.97
CA LYS A 770 -9.92 -90.85 18.04
C LYS A 770 -8.80 -91.82 17.79
#